data_AF-L0FVS4-F1
#
_entry.id   AF-L0FVS4-F1
#
_cell.length_a   1.000
_cell.length_b   1.000
_cell.length_c   1.000
_cell.angle_alpha   90.00
_cell.angle_beta   90.00
_cell.angle_gamma   90.00
#
_symmetry.space_group_name_H-M   'P 1'
#
loop_
_entity.id
_entity.type
_entity.pdbx_description
1 polymer ?
#
loop_
_entity_poly.entity_id
_entity_poly.type
_entity_poly.pdbx_seq_one_letter_code
_entity_poly.pdbx_strand_id
1 'polypeptide(L)'
;MKFLSNLTSLILSVGLLAACGGPSQVPEAYLFAYFTGNGPGQEAVHFALSKDGFDYRALNNNRPVISADSISKRGGVRDPHILRGEDGTFYMVLTDLYVPEDGWTNQGMVFLKSDDLVHWTHQTVFIPELFPEEFGDVTRVWAPQTIYDAEKEKYMVYFSMKQGDAPDIIYYAYANDDFTSLETLPQQLFFHPENKSCIDGDIVEKDGQYHLFFKTEGHGNGLKKAVASSLTGDYVMQDEYLQQTKEAVEGSGIFKLNESDKYILMYDVYMKGSYQFTESTDLEHFEVIDDQVNMNFHPRHGVVLPITLEEAKRLENAFGLDEQNWIVGTNDEQVYAHNVMVDEQKGTIYLPVKKATDLNALDPEFSLMVGYSLSPSGMQDFSQGPVTYTLSKPDGSTQEFQVEARKDNNPALKGYYADPEIIYSQQTGKFHLYPTSDGFDSWSGTYFKSFSSENLTDWQDDGVILDLHKDVEWANRNAWAPCAIEKKIDGKYQYFYYFTAAQKIGVAVADHPAGPFKDSGKALVDFKPSGTNRGQEIDPDVFHDPVSGKDFFYWGNGYLAAVPLNEDMVSFDQRKVKLLTPEDGTFREGTEVFFRDGKYYFLWSENDTRDEDYRVRYAFADSPMGPLTIPEDNLVIAKAPEKGIYGTGHNSIIQIPGKDEWYIVYHRFTRPHGIAMGRAAGFHREVCIDPLTFDEEGNIIRVEPTVEGIQASE
;
A
#
# COMPACT_ATOMS: atom_id res chain seq x y z
N MET A 1 67.16 66.16 -30.95
CA MET A 1 66.91 64.88 -31.65
C MET A 1 66.77 63.77 -30.59
N LYS A 2 65.65 63.03 -30.64
CA LYS A 2 65.39 61.67 -30.10
C LYS A 2 65.35 61.50 -28.56
N PHE A 3 64.15 61.35 -27.98
CA PHE A 3 63.31 60.14 -27.73
C PHE A 3 63.58 59.58 -26.31
N LEU A 4 62.75 59.80 -25.29
CA LEU A 4 61.46 59.18 -24.93
C LEU A 4 61.52 57.68 -24.60
N SER A 5 61.47 57.37 -23.30
CA SER A 5 60.67 56.27 -22.73
C SER A 5 60.42 56.58 -21.25
N ASN A 6 59.18 56.93 -20.90
CA ASN A 6 58.74 57.14 -19.52
C ASN A 6 57.90 55.95 -19.05
N LEU A 7 58.24 55.53 -17.84
CA LEU A 7 57.57 54.56 -16.99
C LEU A 7 56.18 55.07 -16.60
N THR A 8 55.15 54.22 -16.60
CA THR A 8 53.92 54.50 -15.84
C THR A 8 53.30 53.19 -15.37
N SER A 9 53.14 53.07 -14.05
CA SER A 9 52.46 51.99 -13.34
C SER A 9 51.03 51.78 -13.84
N LEU A 10 50.66 50.52 -14.05
CA LEU A 10 49.26 50.10 -14.08
C LEU A 10 48.98 49.37 -12.75
N ILE A 11 48.27 50.04 -11.85
CA ILE A 11 47.69 49.45 -10.65
C ILE A 11 46.47 48.65 -11.12
N LEU A 12 46.56 47.32 -11.08
CA LEU A 12 45.43 46.43 -11.31
C LEU A 12 44.67 46.29 -9.99
N SER A 13 43.60 47.07 -9.84
CA SER A 13 42.62 46.91 -8.77
C SER A 13 41.85 45.60 -8.97
N VAL A 14 42.24 44.56 -8.24
CA VAL A 14 41.43 43.34 -8.07
C VAL A 14 40.26 43.71 -7.17
N GLY A 15 39.13 44.03 -7.78
CA GLY A 15 37.84 44.06 -7.10
C GLY A 15 37.43 42.63 -6.78
N LEU A 16 37.64 42.20 -5.54
CA LEU A 16 36.90 41.08 -4.96
C LEU A 16 35.43 41.52 -4.90
N LEU A 17 34.65 41.16 -5.92
CA LEU A 17 33.20 41.04 -5.75
C LEU A 17 33.01 39.79 -4.90
N ALA A 18 32.95 39.99 -3.58
CA ALA A 18 32.31 39.04 -2.70
C ALA A 18 30.83 38.99 -3.11
N ALA A 19 30.50 38.03 -3.98
CA ALA A 19 29.14 37.56 -4.06
C ALA A 19 28.81 36.99 -2.67
N CYS A 20 27.97 37.69 -1.92
CA CYS A 20 27.28 37.11 -0.78
C CYS A 20 26.39 35.99 -1.33
N GLY A 21 26.95 34.79 -1.52
CA GLY A 21 26.15 33.59 -1.69
C GLY A 21 25.42 33.34 -0.39
N GLY A 22 24.09 33.38 -0.43
CA GLY A 22 23.27 32.82 0.65
C GLY A 22 23.60 31.34 0.86
N PRO A 23 23.13 30.73 1.96
CA PRO A 23 23.34 29.31 2.20
C PRO A 23 22.89 28.49 0.98
N SER A 24 23.74 27.55 0.58
CA SER A 24 23.55 26.62 -0.52
C SER A 24 22.18 25.92 -0.41
N GLN A 25 21.27 26.15 -1.37
CA GLN A 25 19.97 25.48 -1.48
C GLN A 25 20.11 24.07 -2.07
N VAL A 26 20.92 23.21 -1.44
CA VAL A 26 21.05 21.82 -1.89
C VAL A 26 19.76 21.08 -1.52
N PRO A 27 19.04 20.48 -2.47
CA PRO A 27 17.89 19.67 -2.15
C PRO A 27 18.34 18.40 -1.40
N GLU A 28 17.69 18.10 -0.29
CA GLU A 28 17.98 16.96 0.59
C GLU A 28 16.73 16.10 0.85
N ALA A 29 15.59 16.50 0.30
CA ALA A 29 14.31 15.84 0.42
C ALA A 29 13.42 16.17 -0.78
N TYR A 30 12.22 15.59 -0.79
CA TYR A 30 11.22 15.76 -1.84
C TYR A 30 9.86 16.04 -1.22
N LEU A 31 9.11 16.95 -1.85
CA LEU A 31 7.69 17.23 -1.61
C LEU A 31 6.87 16.65 -2.75
N PHE A 32 5.95 15.74 -2.45
CA PHE A 32 4.95 15.27 -3.41
C PHE A 32 3.62 16.01 -3.15
N ALA A 33 3.16 16.80 -4.12
CA ALA A 33 1.84 17.42 -4.13
C ALA A 33 0.87 16.63 -5.01
N TYR A 34 -0.31 16.28 -4.50
CA TYR A 34 -1.30 15.42 -5.17
C TYR A 34 -2.74 15.69 -4.69
N PHE A 35 -3.72 15.04 -5.33
CA PHE A 35 -5.10 14.89 -4.80
C PHE A 35 -5.47 13.40 -4.74
N THR A 36 -6.64 13.02 -4.21
CA THR A 36 -6.91 11.60 -3.86
C THR A 36 -8.03 10.93 -4.67
N GLY A 37 -8.79 11.67 -5.47
CA GLY A 37 -9.90 11.10 -6.25
C GLY A 37 -10.93 12.12 -6.71
N ASN A 38 -12.13 11.65 -7.04
CA ASN A 38 -13.20 12.45 -7.66
C ASN A 38 -14.44 12.58 -6.74
N GLY A 39 -14.39 12.00 -5.55
CA GLY A 39 -15.48 12.04 -4.57
C GLY A 39 -15.43 13.28 -3.67
N PRO A 40 -16.49 13.54 -2.89
CA PRO A 40 -16.53 14.65 -1.95
C PRO A 40 -15.30 14.68 -1.03
N GLY A 41 -14.58 15.80 -1.02
CA GLY A 41 -13.36 16.00 -0.23
C GLY A 41 -12.08 15.36 -0.79
N GLN A 42 -12.15 14.67 -1.94
CA GLN A 42 -10.98 14.05 -2.57
C GLN A 42 -10.26 14.98 -3.57
N GLU A 43 -10.94 16.02 -4.04
CA GLU A 43 -10.44 17.04 -4.98
C GLU A 43 -9.87 18.24 -4.20
N ALA A 44 -8.77 18.00 -3.52
CA ALA A 44 -8.07 18.99 -2.71
C ALA A 44 -6.55 18.74 -2.73
N VAL A 45 -5.76 19.73 -2.33
CA VAL A 45 -4.29 19.62 -2.30
C VAL A 45 -3.85 18.85 -1.06
N HIS A 46 -3.08 17.79 -1.26
CA HIS A 46 -2.40 16.99 -0.24
C HIS A 46 -0.89 17.04 -0.47
N PHE A 47 -0.12 16.90 0.62
CA PHE A 47 1.34 16.83 0.58
C PHE A 47 1.85 15.53 1.20
N ALA A 48 2.97 15.03 0.68
CA ALA A 48 3.78 13.99 1.29
C ALA A 48 5.26 14.35 1.20
N LEU A 49 6.07 13.83 2.12
CA LEU A 49 7.52 14.03 2.15
C LEU A 49 8.27 12.72 1.95
N SER A 50 9.43 12.80 1.32
CA SER A 50 10.42 11.72 1.21
C SER A 50 11.84 12.27 1.36
N LYS A 51 12.75 11.50 1.94
CA LYS A 51 14.19 11.84 1.98
C LYS A 51 14.90 11.45 0.68
N ASP A 52 14.48 10.35 0.07
CA ASP A 52 15.22 9.66 -0.98
C ASP A 52 14.52 9.67 -2.34
N GLY A 53 13.23 10.01 -2.38
CA GLY A 53 12.41 10.00 -3.58
C GLY A 53 11.69 8.67 -3.80
N PHE A 54 11.70 7.76 -2.82
CA PHE A 54 11.12 6.43 -2.88
C PHE A 54 10.17 6.14 -1.71
N ASP A 55 10.57 6.49 -0.49
CA ASP A 55 9.74 6.35 0.71
C ASP A 55 8.98 7.65 0.99
N TYR A 56 7.71 7.73 0.57
CA TYR A 56 6.85 8.89 0.82
C TYR A 56 5.90 8.66 1.99
N ARG A 57 5.72 9.70 2.81
CA ARG A 57 4.75 9.74 3.89
C ARG A 57 3.86 10.96 3.78
N ALA A 58 2.54 10.73 3.73
CA ALA A 58 1.55 11.79 3.69
C ALA A 58 1.62 12.66 4.95
N LEU A 59 1.61 13.97 4.75
CA LEU A 59 1.42 14.94 5.80
C LEU A 59 -0.07 15.02 6.18
N ASN A 60 -0.34 15.60 7.34
CA ASN A 60 -1.65 15.92 7.89
C ASN A 60 -2.59 14.70 7.98
N ASN A 61 -2.03 13.51 8.25
CA ASN A 61 -2.74 12.23 8.20
C ASN A 61 -3.49 12.02 6.88
N ASN A 62 -2.88 12.40 5.76
CA ASN A 62 -3.47 12.39 4.42
C ASN A 62 -4.79 13.18 4.33
N ARG A 63 -4.96 14.23 5.14
CA ARG A 63 -6.01 15.23 4.96
C ARG A 63 -5.48 16.38 4.10
N PRO A 64 -6.36 17.14 3.42
CA PRO A 64 -5.95 18.29 2.64
C PRO A 64 -5.11 19.27 3.47
N VAL A 65 -4.01 19.77 2.89
CA VAL A 65 -3.17 20.82 3.50
C VAL A 65 -3.68 22.22 3.19
N ILE A 66 -4.50 22.34 2.13
CA ILE A 66 -5.26 23.54 1.77
C ILE A 66 -6.71 23.13 1.57
N SER A 67 -7.65 23.86 2.17
CA SER A 67 -9.08 23.62 1.94
C SER A 67 -9.46 24.04 0.52
N ALA A 68 -9.99 23.13 -0.30
CA ALA A 68 -10.37 23.41 -1.68
C ALA A 68 -11.37 24.57 -1.76
N ASP A 69 -12.40 24.59 -0.91
CA ASP A 69 -13.41 25.65 -0.84
C ASP A 69 -12.83 27.05 -0.54
N SER A 70 -11.62 27.12 0.02
CA SER A 70 -10.97 28.39 0.33
C SER A 70 -10.24 29.02 -0.86
N ILE A 71 -9.95 28.24 -1.90
CA ILE A 71 -9.14 28.67 -3.07
C ILE A 71 -9.84 28.45 -4.42
N SER A 72 -10.82 27.54 -4.46
CA SER A 72 -11.60 27.18 -5.64
C SER A 72 -12.86 28.05 -5.76
N LYS A 73 -13.30 28.28 -7.00
CA LYS A 73 -14.64 28.85 -7.27
C LYS A 73 -15.69 27.79 -7.55
N ARG A 74 -15.27 26.54 -7.78
CA ARG A 74 -16.12 25.37 -8.03
C ARG A 74 -16.32 24.48 -6.81
N GLY A 75 -15.47 24.60 -5.78
CA GLY A 75 -15.48 23.77 -4.56
C GLY A 75 -14.50 22.59 -4.59
N GLY A 76 -13.68 22.47 -5.64
CA GLY A 76 -12.70 21.41 -5.81
C GLY A 76 -11.48 21.87 -6.61
N VAL A 77 -10.31 21.29 -6.29
CA VAL A 77 -9.07 21.53 -7.03
C VAL A 77 -8.37 20.22 -7.35
N ARG A 78 -7.73 20.17 -8.52
CA ARG A 78 -7.06 18.97 -9.04
C ARG A 78 -5.73 19.32 -9.68
N ASP A 79 -4.96 18.28 -9.99
CA ASP A 79 -3.75 18.35 -10.81
C ASP A 79 -2.73 19.40 -10.28
N PRO A 80 -2.30 19.33 -9.01
CA PRO A 80 -1.31 20.26 -8.47
C PRO A 80 0.02 20.15 -9.19
N HIS A 81 0.47 21.29 -9.72
CA HIS A 81 1.86 21.48 -10.13
C HIS A 81 2.49 22.61 -9.32
N ILE A 82 3.61 22.34 -8.66
CA ILE A 82 4.38 23.28 -7.84
C ILE A 82 5.80 23.44 -8.41
N LEU A 83 6.26 24.69 -8.48
CA LEU A 83 7.59 25.08 -8.95
C LEU A 83 8.26 25.97 -7.90
N ARG A 84 9.56 25.79 -7.68
CA ARG A 84 10.41 26.80 -7.04
C ARG A 84 10.86 27.81 -8.08
N GLY A 85 10.52 29.06 -7.85
CA GLY A 85 10.91 30.18 -8.69
C GLY A 85 12.38 30.56 -8.57
N GLU A 86 12.88 31.27 -9.58
CA GLU A 86 14.23 31.86 -9.61
C GLU A 86 14.43 32.94 -8.52
N ASP A 87 13.34 33.49 -7.99
CA ASP A 87 13.33 34.42 -6.86
C ASP A 87 13.27 33.71 -5.49
N GLY A 88 13.19 32.38 -5.48
CA GLY A 88 13.05 31.55 -4.29
C GLY A 88 11.62 31.40 -3.78
N THR A 89 10.64 32.08 -4.39
CA THR A 89 9.22 31.90 -4.07
C THR A 89 8.68 30.64 -4.73
N PHE A 90 7.72 29.98 -4.10
CA PHE A 90 7.01 28.83 -4.63
C PHE A 90 5.73 29.25 -5.35
N TYR A 91 5.52 28.66 -6.52
CA TYR A 91 4.34 28.88 -7.35
C TYR A 91 3.62 27.57 -7.54
N MET A 92 2.30 27.57 -7.38
CA MET A 92 1.47 26.40 -7.66
C MET A 92 0.32 26.76 -8.58
N VAL A 93 -0.01 25.87 -9.49
CA VAL A 93 -1.19 25.97 -10.34
C VAL A 93 -2.04 24.70 -10.21
N LEU A 94 -3.36 24.86 -10.31
CA LEU A 94 -4.35 23.79 -10.13
C LEU A 94 -5.47 23.92 -11.16
N THR A 95 -6.08 22.81 -11.53
CA THR A 95 -7.39 22.77 -12.20
C THR A 95 -8.49 23.15 -11.18
N ASP A 96 -9.34 24.14 -11.50
CA ASP A 96 -10.51 24.51 -10.69
C ASP A 96 -11.74 23.69 -11.11
N LEU A 97 -12.09 22.62 -10.38
CA LEU A 97 -13.17 21.71 -10.71
C LEU A 97 -13.69 20.93 -9.50
N TYR A 98 -15.02 20.80 -9.40
CA TYR A 98 -15.68 19.83 -8.51
C TYR A 98 -16.53 18.82 -9.29
N VAL A 99 -15.99 17.62 -9.53
CA VAL A 99 -16.63 16.60 -10.40
C VAL A 99 -18.05 16.22 -9.97
N PRO A 100 -18.39 16.07 -8.68
CA PRO A 100 -19.74 15.70 -8.26
C PRO A 100 -20.84 16.68 -8.72
N GLU A 101 -20.51 17.95 -8.94
CA GLU A 101 -21.48 18.97 -9.40
C GLU A 101 -21.27 19.37 -10.86
N ASP A 102 -20.02 19.53 -11.30
CA ASP A 102 -19.68 20.08 -12.61
C ASP A 102 -19.45 19.00 -13.69
N GLY A 103 -19.33 17.73 -13.31
CA GLY A 103 -18.88 16.66 -14.21
C GLY A 103 -17.45 16.93 -14.70
N TRP A 104 -17.24 16.92 -16.02
CA TRP A 104 -15.93 17.14 -16.66
C TRP A 104 -15.85 18.46 -17.43
N THR A 105 -16.57 19.48 -16.97
CA THR A 105 -16.56 20.82 -17.57
C THR A 105 -15.91 21.79 -16.59
N ASN A 106 -14.86 22.46 -17.03
CA ASN A 106 -14.13 23.40 -16.19
C ASN A 106 -13.48 24.50 -17.05
N GLN A 107 -13.39 25.72 -16.54
CA GLN A 107 -12.89 26.86 -17.33
C GLN A 107 -11.80 27.63 -16.59
N GLY A 108 -11.50 27.18 -15.38
CA GLY A 108 -10.71 27.90 -14.40
C GLY A 108 -9.45 27.15 -14.00
N MET A 109 -8.44 27.94 -13.65
CA MET A 109 -7.24 27.50 -12.97
C MET A 109 -7.08 28.31 -11.69
N VAL A 110 -6.51 27.70 -10.65
CA VAL A 110 -6.13 28.41 -9.43
C VAL A 110 -4.63 28.62 -9.44
N PHE A 111 -4.20 29.88 -9.30
CA PHE A 111 -2.81 30.28 -9.16
C PHE A 111 -2.54 30.50 -7.67
N LEU A 112 -1.44 29.97 -7.16
CA LEU A 112 -1.01 30.16 -5.79
C LEU A 112 0.46 30.56 -5.71
N LYS A 113 0.78 31.34 -4.69
CA LYS A 113 2.13 31.84 -4.40
C LYS A 113 2.45 31.68 -2.90
N SER A 114 3.64 31.23 -2.56
CA SER A 114 4.07 31.04 -1.16
C SER A 114 5.58 31.25 -1.01
N ASP A 115 6.01 31.90 0.06
CA ASP A 115 7.43 32.02 0.40
C ASP A 115 7.92 30.86 1.30
N ASP A 116 7.02 29.97 1.72
CA ASP A 116 7.31 28.98 2.75
C ASP A 116 6.65 27.61 2.60
N LEU A 117 5.95 27.35 1.49
CA LEU A 117 5.18 26.12 1.22
C LEU A 117 3.98 25.88 2.15
N VAL A 118 3.76 26.71 3.17
CA VAL A 118 2.73 26.53 4.19
C VAL A 118 1.60 27.55 4.00
N HIS A 119 1.97 28.81 3.84
CA HIS A 119 1.05 29.92 3.69
C HIS A 119 0.98 30.34 2.23
N TRP A 120 -0.23 30.26 1.66
CA TRP A 120 -0.46 30.48 0.25
C TRP A 120 -1.38 31.69 0.03
N THR A 121 -0.99 32.61 -0.84
CA THR A 121 -1.94 33.50 -1.50
C THR A 121 -2.47 32.80 -2.76
N HIS A 122 -3.68 33.16 -3.21
CA HIS A 122 -4.26 32.54 -4.38
C HIS A 122 -5.10 33.52 -5.22
N GLN A 123 -5.27 33.20 -6.49
CA GLN A 123 -6.19 33.85 -7.41
C GLN A 123 -6.72 32.82 -8.42
N THR A 124 -8.04 32.79 -8.63
CA THR A 124 -8.66 31.96 -9.67
C THR A 124 -8.73 32.76 -10.98
N VAL A 125 -8.38 32.12 -12.09
CA VAL A 125 -8.37 32.70 -13.43
C VAL A 125 -9.26 31.86 -14.34
N PHE A 126 -10.23 32.48 -15.01
CA PHE A 126 -11.10 31.84 -16.00
C PHE A 126 -10.72 32.26 -17.41
N ILE A 127 -10.36 31.30 -18.26
CA ILE A 127 -9.92 31.59 -19.64
C ILE A 127 -10.99 32.36 -20.45
N PRO A 128 -12.27 31.95 -20.47
CA PRO A 128 -13.31 32.68 -21.21
C PRO A 128 -13.57 34.11 -20.70
N GLU A 129 -13.27 34.38 -19.42
CA GLU A 129 -13.45 35.72 -18.83
C GLU A 129 -12.26 36.63 -19.17
N LEU A 130 -11.05 36.07 -19.16
CA LEU A 130 -9.82 36.81 -19.41
C LEU A 130 -9.63 37.11 -20.90
N PHE A 131 -10.04 36.20 -21.78
CA PHE A 131 -9.91 36.31 -23.23
C PHE A 131 -11.23 36.00 -23.96
N PRO A 132 -12.27 36.83 -23.78
CA PRO A 132 -13.61 36.52 -24.27
C PRO A 132 -13.75 36.54 -25.80
N GLU A 133 -12.90 37.28 -26.51
CA GLU A 133 -12.96 37.40 -27.98
C GLU A 133 -12.43 36.14 -28.67
N GLU A 134 -11.31 35.60 -28.19
CA GLU A 134 -10.66 34.43 -28.78
C GLU A 134 -11.05 33.10 -28.13
N PHE A 135 -11.37 33.09 -26.84
CA PHE A 135 -11.54 31.88 -26.04
C PHE A 135 -12.85 31.84 -25.23
N GLY A 136 -13.85 32.63 -25.64
CA GLY A 136 -15.15 32.71 -24.96
C GLY A 136 -15.98 31.41 -24.97
N ASP A 137 -15.67 30.46 -25.86
CA ASP A 137 -16.34 29.16 -26.01
C ASP A 137 -15.49 27.97 -25.51
N VAL A 138 -14.44 28.24 -24.72
CA VAL A 138 -13.66 27.22 -24.03
C VAL A 138 -14.53 26.54 -22.96
N THR A 139 -14.47 25.21 -22.93
CA THR A 139 -15.28 24.37 -22.01
C THR A 139 -14.45 23.53 -21.05
N ARG A 140 -13.15 23.36 -21.31
CA ARG A 140 -12.23 22.57 -20.48
C ARG A 140 -10.84 23.21 -20.41
N VAL A 141 -10.24 23.23 -19.22
CA VAL A 141 -8.88 23.71 -18.95
C VAL A 141 -8.20 22.77 -17.94
N TRP A 142 -7.31 21.88 -18.38
CA TRP A 142 -6.79 20.79 -17.54
C TRP A 142 -5.31 20.91 -17.25
N ALA A 143 -4.95 20.41 -16.07
CA ALA A 143 -3.59 20.08 -15.67
C ALA A 143 -2.59 21.20 -15.98
N PRO A 144 -2.81 22.41 -15.44
CA PRO A 144 -1.86 23.48 -15.63
C PRO A 144 -0.54 23.13 -14.95
N GLN A 145 0.55 23.48 -15.61
CA GLN A 145 1.90 23.39 -15.07
C GLN A 145 2.65 24.69 -15.33
N THR A 146 3.76 24.91 -14.62
CA THR A 146 4.54 26.15 -14.69
C THR A 146 6.01 25.84 -14.91
N ILE A 147 6.67 26.61 -15.79
CA ILE A 147 8.11 26.53 -16.03
C ILE A 147 8.66 27.93 -16.27
N TYR A 148 9.90 28.19 -15.82
CA TYR A 148 10.54 29.49 -16.04
C TYR A 148 11.13 29.58 -17.45
N ASP A 149 10.80 30.65 -18.17
CA ASP A 149 11.36 30.99 -19.47
C ASP A 149 12.46 32.03 -19.28
N ALA A 150 13.72 31.57 -19.34
CA ALA A 150 14.88 32.44 -19.19
C ALA A 150 15.06 33.46 -20.33
N GLU A 151 14.49 33.22 -21.52
CA GLU A 151 14.57 34.20 -22.63
C GLU A 151 13.58 35.35 -22.45
N LYS A 152 12.45 35.08 -21.78
CA LYS A 152 11.42 36.08 -21.47
C LYS A 152 11.52 36.66 -20.07
N GLU A 153 12.34 36.05 -19.22
CA GLU A 153 12.45 36.34 -17.80
C GLU A 153 11.09 36.26 -17.07
N LYS A 154 10.24 35.29 -17.47
CA LYS A 154 8.85 35.14 -16.99
C LYS A 154 8.49 33.67 -16.76
N TYR A 155 7.48 33.44 -15.92
CA TYR A 155 6.90 32.11 -15.76
C TYR A 155 5.88 31.84 -16.86
N MET A 156 6.14 30.78 -17.62
CA MET A 156 5.21 30.23 -18.61
C MET A 156 4.30 29.22 -17.90
N VAL A 157 2.99 29.43 -18.01
CA VAL A 157 1.97 28.47 -17.59
C VAL A 157 1.46 27.76 -18.82
N TYR A 158 1.52 26.43 -18.82
CA TYR A 158 1.06 25.59 -19.91
C TYR A 158 -0.01 24.63 -19.41
N PHE A 159 -1.02 24.40 -20.22
CA PHE A 159 -2.26 23.72 -19.81
C PHE A 159 -2.96 23.15 -21.04
N SER A 160 -3.80 22.14 -20.82
CA SER A 160 -4.60 21.56 -21.89
C SER A 160 -5.95 22.25 -21.97
N MET A 161 -6.46 22.51 -23.18
CA MET A 161 -7.70 23.25 -23.33
C MET A 161 -8.57 22.69 -24.46
N LYS A 162 -9.90 22.71 -24.26
CA LYS A 162 -10.88 22.42 -25.31
C LYS A 162 -11.69 23.65 -25.67
N GLN A 163 -11.72 23.93 -26.96
CA GLN A 163 -12.52 24.99 -27.56
C GLN A 163 -13.52 24.42 -28.56
N GLY A 164 -14.82 24.63 -28.33
CA GLY A 164 -15.87 24.06 -29.17
C GLY A 164 -15.71 22.54 -29.40
N ASP A 165 -15.81 22.11 -30.66
CA ASP A 165 -15.67 20.69 -31.06
C ASP A 165 -14.21 20.26 -31.34
N ALA A 166 -13.23 21.16 -31.19
CA ALA A 166 -11.82 20.85 -31.40
C ALA A 166 -11.29 19.83 -30.38
N PRO A 167 -10.24 19.05 -30.71
CA PRO A 167 -9.58 18.19 -29.73
C PRO A 167 -9.00 19.00 -28.57
N ASP A 168 -8.91 18.40 -27.38
CA ASP A 168 -8.16 18.98 -26.26
C ASP A 168 -6.68 18.90 -26.60
N ILE A 169 -6.02 20.06 -26.58
CA ILE A 169 -4.60 20.21 -26.97
C ILE A 169 -3.91 21.19 -26.01
N ILE A 170 -2.58 21.20 -26.05
CA ILE A 170 -1.76 21.92 -25.07
C ILE A 170 -1.48 23.35 -25.56
N TYR A 171 -1.78 24.32 -24.70
CA TYR A 171 -1.50 25.74 -24.86
C TYR A 171 -0.50 26.22 -23.81
N TYR A 172 0.07 27.40 -24.04
CA TYR A 172 0.83 28.14 -23.04
C TYR A 172 0.47 29.62 -23.05
N ALA A 173 0.69 30.29 -21.92
CA ALA A 173 0.64 31.73 -21.74
C ALA A 173 1.59 32.14 -20.62
N TYR A 174 2.02 33.40 -20.58
CA TYR A 174 2.86 33.92 -19.51
C TYR A 174 2.01 34.47 -18.37
N ALA A 175 2.41 34.16 -17.14
CA ALA A 175 1.87 34.78 -15.94
C ALA A 175 2.34 36.23 -15.82
N ASN A 176 1.50 37.07 -15.21
CA ASN A 176 1.92 38.41 -14.79
C ASN A 176 2.93 38.34 -13.63
N ASP A 177 3.64 39.43 -13.38
CA ASP A 177 4.74 39.47 -12.38
C ASP A 177 4.26 39.12 -10.95
N ASP A 178 3.00 39.42 -10.62
CA ASP A 178 2.39 39.09 -9.32
C ASP A 178 1.95 37.63 -9.20
N PHE A 179 1.99 36.85 -10.30
CA PHE A 179 1.50 35.47 -10.40
C PHE A 179 0.02 35.31 -9.99
N THR A 180 -0.82 36.25 -10.44
CA THR A 180 -2.26 36.30 -10.15
C THR A 180 -3.12 36.17 -11.39
N SER A 181 -2.55 36.28 -12.58
CA SER A 181 -3.26 36.17 -13.86
C SER A 181 -2.30 35.76 -14.97
N LEU A 182 -2.86 35.39 -16.12
CA LEU A 182 -2.12 35.38 -17.39
C LEU A 182 -2.12 36.81 -17.97
N GLU A 183 -1.00 37.22 -18.56
CA GLU A 183 -0.85 38.53 -19.22
C GLU A 183 -0.75 38.44 -20.75
N THR A 184 -0.50 37.24 -21.29
CA THR A 184 -0.47 37.01 -22.74
C THR A 184 -1.62 36.13 -23.17
N LEU A 185 -2.08 36.34 -24.41
CA LEU A 185 -3.05 35.46 -25.05
C LEU A 185 -2.49 34.03 -25.15
N PRO A 186 -3.27 32.98 -24.80
CA PRO A 186 -2.85 31.59 -24.98
C PRO A 186 -2.45 31.25 -26.42
N GLN A 187 -1.31 30.57 -26.56
CA GLN A 187 -0.77 30.09 -27.83
C GLN A 187 -0.65 28.57 -27.78
N GLN A 188 -0.97 27.88 -28.88
CA GLN A 188 -0.83 26.43 -28.95
C GLN A 188 0.66 26.05 -28.83
N LEU A 189 1.00 25.20 -27.87
CA LEU A 189 2.37 24.78 -27.59
C LEU A 189 2.80 23.61 -28.46
N PHE A 190 1.91 22.62 -28.61
CA PHE A 190 2.22 21.38 -29.31
C PHE A 190 1.21 21.09 -30.42
N PHE A 191 1.73 20.72 -31.59
CA PHE A 191 0.96 20.41 -32.79
C PHE A 191 1.07 18.91 -33.08
N HIS A 192 0.11 18.12 -32.60
CA HIS A 192 0.06 16.70 -32.91
C HIS A 192 0.04 16.48 -34.44
N PRO A 193 0.87 15.60 -35.02
CA PRO A 193 0.99 15.44 -36.48
C PRO A 193 -0.33 15.11 -37.19
N GLU A 194 -1.23 14.42 -36.49
CA GLU A 194 -2.58 14.05 -36.98
C GLU A 194 -3.71 14.90 -36.39
N ASN A 195 -3.42 16.01 -35.70
CA ASN A 195 -4.41 16.87 -35.04
C ASN A 195 -5.36 16.10 -34.08
N LYS A 196 -4.77 15.25 -33.23
CA LYS A 196 -5.49 14.45 -32.24
C LYS A 196 -5.30 15.05 -30.83
N SER A 197 -6.12 14.58 -29.89
CA SER A 197 -6.12 15.10 -28.52
C SER A 197 -4.87 14.68 -27.73
N CYS A 198 -4.25 15.66 -27.08
CA CYS A 198 -3.12 15.47 -26.20
C CYS A 198 -3.29 16.38 -24.98
N ILE A 199 -3.20 15.81 -23.78
CA ILE A 199 -3.42 16.53 -22.53
C ILE A 199 -2.32 16.22 -21.51
N ASP A 200 -2.40 16.82 -20.32
CA ASP A 200 -1.52 16.58 -19.17
C ASP A 200 -0.04 16.74 -19.55
N GLY A 201 0.31 17.91 -20.08
CA GLY A 201 1.68 18.21 -20.47
C GLY A 201 2.61 18.34 -19.26
N ASP A 202 3.83 17.83 -19.38
CA ASP A 202 4.92 18.00 -18.42
C ASP A 202 6.25 18.20 -19.15
N ILE A 203 6.94 19.31 -18.88
CA ILE A 203 8.15 19.74 -19.61
C ILE A 203 9.37 19.65 -18.69
N VAL A 204 10.37 18.91 -19.16
CA VAL A 204 11.71 18.88 -18.54
C VAL A 204 12.80 19.26 -19.53
N GLU A 205 13.78 20.04 -19.08
CA GLU A 205 14.99 20.35 -19.85
C GLU A 205 16.07 19.31 -19.55
N LYS A 206 16.68 18.78 -20.60
CA LYS A 206 17.84 17.88 -20.51
C LYS A 206 18.73 18.07 -21.73
N ASP A 207 20.03 18.24 -21.49
CA ASP A 207 21.06 18.35 -22.53
C ASP A 207 20.78 19.45 -23.60
N GLY A 208 20.16 20.56 -23.20
CA GLY A 208 19.79 21.67 -24.08
C GLY A 208 18.54 21.43 -24.92
N GLN A 209 17.76 20.39 -24.60
CA GLN A 209 16.49 20.07 -25.25
C GLN A 209 15.35 20.08 -24.24
N TYR A 210 14.17 20.49 -24.71
CA TYR A 210 12.93 20.46 -23.95
C TYR A 210 12.13 19.23 -24.34
N HIS A 211 11.84 18.39 -23.36
CA HIS A 211 11.05 17.17 -23.51
C HIS A 211 9.67 17.40 -22.91
N LEU A 212 8.64 17.49 -23.77
CA LEU A 212 7.25 17.56 -23.37
C LEU A 212 6.67 16.15 -23.33
N PHE A 213 6.44 15.61 -22.15
CA PHE A 213 5.64 14.42 -21.91
C PHE A 213 4.16 14.80 -21.95
N PHE A 214 3.32 13.93 -22.49
CA PHE A 214 1.88 14.18 -22.57
C PHE A 214 1.08 12.88 -22.68
N LYS A 215 -0.18 12.95 -22.24
CA LYS A 215 -1.17 11.90 -22.39
C LYS A 215 -1.85 11.99 -23.77
N THR A 216 -2.00 10.85 -24.42
CA THR A 216 -2.88 10.67 -25.60
C THR A 216 -4.30 10.34 -25.14
N GLU A 217 -5.33 10.90 -25.80
CA GLU A 217 -6.73 10.73 -25.36
C GLU A 217 -7.63 10.22 -26.51
N GLY A 218 -8.21 9.03 -26.34
CA GLY A 218 -9.20 8.45 -27.28
C GLY A 218 -8.61 7.72 -28.49
N HIS A 219 -7.29 7.54 -28.56
CA HIS A 219 -6.60 6.86 -29.67
C HIS A 219 -5.35 6.12 -29.18
N GLY A 220 -5.54 5.41 -28.07
CA GLY A 220 -4.51 4.97 -27.15
C GLY A 220 -4.46 5.96 -25.99
N ASN A 221 -4.58 5.46 -24.76
CA ASN A 221 -4.66 6.27 -23.55
C ASN A 221 -3.37 6.07 -22.74
N GLY A 222 -2.26 6.49 -23.33
CA GLY A 222 -0.92 6.31 -22.78
C GLY A 222 -0.07 7.57 -22.88
N LEU A 223 1.17 7.49 -22.42
CA LEU A 223 2.11 8.60 -22.41
C LEU A 223 3.05 8.54 -23.60
N LYS A 224 3.20 9.67 -24.27
CA LYS A 224 4.23 9.90 -25.29
C LYS A 224 5.02 11.15 -24.94
N LYS A 225 6.03 11.45 -25.74
CA LYS A 225 6.74 12.73 -25.64
C LYS A 225 7.00 13.39 -26.99
N ALA A 226 7.28 14.68 -26.93
CA ALA A 226 7.79 15.47 -28.04
C ALA A 226 9.01 16.27 -27.60
N VAL A 227 9.91 16.58 -28.52
CA VAL A 227 11.19 17.24 -28.21
C VAL A 227 11.37 18.50 -29.04
N ALA A 228 11.83 19.58 -28.41
CA ALA A 228 12.15 20.86 -29.06
C ALA A 228 13.52 21.39 -28.60
N SER A 229 14.15 22.25 -29.42
CA SER A 229 15.40 22.95 -29.07
C SER A 229 15.19 24.24 -28.27
N SER A 230 13.94 24.66 -28.06
CA SER A 230 13.56 25.84 -27.28
C SER A 230 12.21 25.60 -26.63
N LEU A 231 11.95 26.27 -25.50
CA LEU A 231 10.77 26.02 -24.66
C LEU A 231 9.44 26.16 -25.42
N THR A 232 9.35 27.13 -26.33
CA THR A 232 8.17 27.41 -27.18
C THR A 232 8.44 27.09 -28.66
N GLY A 233 9.41 26.21 -28.93
CA GLY A 233 9.81 25.83 -30.27
C GLY A 233 8.91 24.78 -30.94
N ASP A 234 9.36 24.31 -32.10
CA ASP A 234 8.67 23.26 -32.85
C ASP A 234 8.91 21.88 -32.20
N TYR A 235 8.01 21.48 -31.31
CA TYR A 235 8.03 20.15 -30.68
C TYR A 235 7.78 19.03 -31.70
N VAL A 236 8.75 18.14 -31.85
CA VAL A 236 8.68 16.96 -32.72
C VAL A 236 8.28 15.74 -31.89
N MET A 237 7.11 15.18 -32.18
CA MET A 237 6.60 14.00 -31.49
C MET A 237 7.47 12.77 -31.77
N GLN A 238 7.74 12.00 -30.72
CA GLN A 238 8.28 10.65 -30.81
C GLN A 238 7.12 9.65 -30.65
N ASP A 239 6.93 8.79 -31.66
CA ASP A 239 5.77 7.90 -31.75
C ASP A 239 5.97 6.58 -30.98
N GLU A 240 6.27 6.70 -29.68
CA GLU A 240 6.50 5.57 -28.78
C GLU A 240 5.77 5.81 -27.46
N TYR A 241 5.14 4.76 -26.93
CA TYR A 241 4.48 4.77 -25.63
C TYR A 241 5.50 4.47 -24.53
N LEU A 242 5.60 5.36 -23.54
CA LEU A 242 6.63 5.31 -22.51
C LEU A 242 6.19 4.59 -21.24
N GLN A 243 4.88 4.42 -21.04
CA GLN A 243 4.36 3.69 -19.89
C GLN A 243 4.69 2.19 -19.98
N GLN A 244 5.04 1.59 -18.84
CA GLN A 244 5.40 0.17 -18.71
C GLN A 244 4.20 -0.72 -18.37
N THR A 245 2.99 -0.23 -18.66
CA THR A 245 1.72 -0.94 -18.47
C THR A 245 0.87 -0.89 -19.73
N LYS A 246 -0.05 -1.85 -19.87
CA LYS A 246 -1.05 -1.87 -20.95
C LYS A 246 -2.34 -1.14 -20.57
N GLU A 247 -2.46 -0.76 -19.31
CA GLU A 247 -3.61 -0.04 -18.79
C GLU A 247 -3.59 1.43 -19.24
N ALA A 248 -4.76 2.07 -19.16
CA ALA A 248 -4.86 3.50 -19.44
C ALA A 248 -4.20 4.31 -18.31
N VAL A 249 -3.40 5.31 -18.69
CA VAL A 249 -2.64 6.16 -17.76
C VAL A 249 -2.83 7.64 -18.05
N GLU A 250 -2.58 8.49 -17.05
CA GLU A 250 -2.67 9.95 -17.15
C GLU A 250 -1.73 10.65 -16.16
N GLY A 251 -1.66 11.99 -16.26
CA GLY A 251 -0.92 12.82 -15.31
C GLY A 251 0.56 12.45 -15.17
N SER A 252 1.32 12.53 -16.27
CA SER A 252 2.76 12.34 -16.20
C SER A 252 3.39 13.38 -15.28
N GLY A 253 4.22 12.91 -14.35
CA GLY A 253 5.12 13.73 -13.56
C GLY A 253 6.54 13.22 -13.73
N ILE A 254 7.46 14.10 -14.12
CA ILE A 254 8.88 13.79 -14.27
C ILE A 254 9.72 14.65 -13.34
N PHE A 255 10.60 14.00 -12.58
CA PHE A 255 11.54 14.70 -11.71
C PHE A 255 12.89 14.02 -11.69
N LYS A 256 13.92 14.80 -11.42
CA LYS A 256 15.30 14.31 -11.29
C LYS A 256 15.59 13.93 -9.85
N LEU A 257 16.24 12.79 -9.64
CA LEU A 257 16.74 12.42 -8.31
C LEU A 257 17.91 13.34 -7.92
N ASN A 258 17.88 13.83 -6.69
CA ASN A 258 18.93 14.63 -6.06
C ASN A 258 20.28 13.90 -6.15
N GLU A 259 21.32 14.64 -6.52
CA GLU A 259 22.69 14.13 -6.65
C GLU A 259 22.86 12.93 -7.62
N SER A 260 21.91 12.74 -8.53
CA SER A 260 21.89 11.64 -9.50
C SER A 260 21.70 12.14 -10.94
N ASP A 261 21.99 11.31 -11.93
CA ASP A 261 21.62 11.51 -13.34
C ASP A 261 20.28 10.84 -13.70
N LYS A 262 19.69 10.10 -12.75
CA LYS A 262 18.41 9.43 -12.92
C LYS A 262 17.23 10.40 -12.82
N TYR A 263 16.23 10.12 -13.65
CA TYR A 263 14.91 10.73 -13.67
C TYR A 263 13.86 9.68 -13.34
N ILE A 264 12.85 10.09 -12.58
CA ILE A 264 11.68 9.28 -12.29
C ILE A 264 10.53 9.82 -13.13
N LEU A 265 9.93 8.95 -13.94
CA LEU A 265 8.64 9.18 -14.57
C LEU A 265 7.58 8.43 -13.78
N MET A 266 6.62 9.18 -13.25
CA MET A 266 5.50 8.64 -12.49
C MET A 266 4.17 9.01 -13.15
N TYR A 267 3.16 8.14 -13.03
CA TYR A 267 1.85 8.38 -13.64
C TYR A 267 0.72 7.60 -12.96
N ASP A 268 -0.49 8.14 -13.14
CA ASP A 268 -1.74 7.63 -12.58
C ASP A 268 -2.33 6.55 -13.49
N VAL A 269 -2.42 5.31 -12.99
CA VAL A 269 -3.15 4.21 -13.63
C VAL A 269 -4.63 4.32 -13.22
N TYR A 270 -5.27 5.39 -13.69
CA TYR A 270 -6.50 5.95 -13.11
C TYR A 270 -7.70 5.01 -13.06
N MET A 271 -7.72 3.98 -13.91
CA MET A 271 -8.77 2.95 -13.93
C MET A 271 -8.60 1.88 -12.84
N LYS A 272 -7.39 1.76 -12.28
CA LYS A 272 -7.02 0.82 -11.21
C LYS A 272 -6.91 1.49 -9.85
N GLY A 273 -6.82 2.82 -9.80
CA GLY A 273 -6.55 3.55 -8.56
C GLY A 273 -5.15 3.29 -8.01
N SER A 274 -4.19 3.02 -8.91
CA SER A 274 -2.78 2.79 -8.57
C SER A 274 -1.90 3.81 -9.29
N TYR A 275 -0.72 4.06 -8.73
CA TYR A 275 0.34 4.83 -9.37
C TYR A 275 1.44 3.88 -9.84
N GLN A 276 2.15 4.23 -10.91
CA GLN A 276 3.34 3.50 -11.34
C GLN A 276 4.53 4.46 -11.42
N PHE A 277 5.67 3.98 -10.93
CA PHE A 277 6.95 4.68 -10.93
C PHE A 277 7.93 3.94 -11.83
N THR A 278 8.64 4.72 -12.63
CA THR A 278 9.66 4.22 -13.53
C THR A 278 10.91 5.08 -13.47
N GLU A 279 12.07 4.50 -13.73
CA GLU A 279 13.35 5.22 -13.75
C GLU A 279 13.99 5.25 -15.14
N SER A 280 14.72 6.32 -15.46
CA SER A 280 15.49 6.48 -16.69
C SER A 280 16.70 7.40 -16.50
N THR A 281 17.75 7.24 -17.28
CA THR A 281 18.88 8.19 -17.36
C THR A 281 18.90 8.99 -18.67
N ASP A 282 18.13 8.56 -19.68
CA ASP A 282 18.11 9.16 -21.02
C ASP A 282 16.77 9.75 -21.42
N LEU A 283 15.73 9.57 -20.59
CA LEU A 283 14.33 9.94 -20.85
C LEU A 283 13.66 9.13 -21.98
N GLU A 284 14.34 8.11 -22.52
CA GLU A 284 13.85 7.26 -23.61
C GLU A 284 13.44 5.89 -23.07
N HIS A 285 14.30 5.26 -22.27
CA HIS A 285 14.11 3.92 -21.75
C HIS A 285 13.75 3.98 -20.26
N PHE A 286 12.61 3.40 -19.90
CA PHE A 286 12.06 3.43 -18.55
C PHE A 286 11.93 2.03 -17.97
N GLU A 287 12.42 1.83 -16.75
CA GLU A 287 12.29 0.57 -16.00
C GLU A 287 11.35 0.73 -14.81
N VAL A 288 10.48 -0.26 -14.54
CA VAL A 288 9.54 -0.22 -13.41
C VAL A 288 10.28 -0.37 -12.09
N ILE A 289 9.93 0.48 -11.13
CA ILE A 289 10.53 0.50 -9.77
C ILE A 289 9.46 0.50 -8.67
N ASP A 290 8.24 0.02 -8.97
CA ASP A 290 7.11 0.01 -8.04
C ASP A 290 7.42 -0.72 -6.71
N ASP A 291 8.32 -1.70 -6.73
CA ASP A 291 8.76 -2.46 -5.55
C ASP A 291 9.73 -1.69 -4.64
N GLN A 292 10.32 -0.60 -5.15
CA GLN A 292 11.21 0.29 -4.41
C GLN A 292 10.45 1.47 -3.80
N VAL A 293 9.25 1.78 -4.30
CA VAL A 293 8.47 2.94 -3.86
C VAL A 293 7.44 2.52 -2.82
N ASN A 294 7.41 3.27 -1.71
CA ASN A 294 6.57 2.97 -0.57
C ASN A 294 5.79 4.21 -0.14
N MET A 295 4.46 4.10 -0.13
CA MET A 295 3.56 5.21 0.21
C MET A 295 2.49 4.73 1.18
N ASN A 296 2.15 5.57 2.17
CA ASN A 296 1.01 5.33 3.08
C ASN A 296 -0.28 6.03 2.60
N PHE A 297 -0.36 6.35 1.32
CA PHE A 297 -1.46 7.08 0.68
C PHE A 297 -1.59 6.65 -0.79
N HIS A 298 -2.73 6.99 -1.40
CA HIS A 298 -3.01 6.73 -2.81
C HIS A 298 -3.16 8.06 -3.55
N PRO A 299 -2.13 8.54 -4.26
CA PRO A 299 -2.19 9.78 -5.01
C PRO A 299 -2.92 9.61 -6.35
N ARG A 300 -3.42 10.74 -6.85
CA ARG A 300 -3.87 10.98 -8.22
C ARG A 300 -3.09 12.18 -8.75
N HIS A 301 -2.74 12.12 -10.03
CA HIS A 301 -2.05 13.15 -10.84
C HIS A 301 -1.43 14.29 -10.01
N GLY A 302 -0.14 14.17 -9.74
CA GLY A 302 0.61 15.13 -8.94
C GLY A 302 2.06 15.29 -9.39
N VAL A 303 2.84 16.06 -8.64
CA VAL A 303 4.22 16.42 -8.95
C VAL A 303 5.13 16.26 -7.73
N VAL A 304 6.41 15.97 -7.98
CA VAL A 304 7.45 15.90 -6.95
C VAL A 304 8.43 17.06 -7.12
N LEU A 305 8.58 17.86 -6.08
CA LEU A 305 9.50 18.99 -6.00
C LEU A 305 10.68 18.67 -5.07
N PRO A 306 11.94 18.76 -5.54
CA PRO A 306 13.09 18.78 -4.67
C PRO A 306 13.08 19.97 -3.71
N ILE A 307 13.25 19.70 -2.41
CA ILE A 307 13.24 20.70 -1.34
C ILE A 307 14.44 20.55 -0.42
N THR A 308 14.79 21.64 0.25
CA THR A 308 15.84 21.65 1.28
C THR A 308 15.34 20.97 2.56
N LEU A 309 16.27 20.53 3.40
CA LEU A 309 15.93 19.97 4.71
C LEU A 309 15.13 20.94 5.59
N GLU A 310 15.45 22.24 5.55
CA GLU A 310 14.75 23.26 6.36
C GLU A 310 13.31 23.51 5.89
N GLU A 311 13.03 23.36 4.59
CA GLU A 311 11.66 23.42 4.07
C GLU A 311 10.85 22.19 4.43
N ALA A 312 11.47 21.00 4.36
CA ALA A 312 10.83 19.77 4.79
C ALA A 312 10.45 19.82 6.27
N LYS A 313 11.37 20.26 7.14
CA LYS A 313 11.09 20.50 8.58
C LYS A 313 9.96 21.51 8.79
N ARG A 314 9.90 22.56 7.97
CA ARG A 314 8.83 23.57 8.06
C ARG A 314 7.47 22.98 7.74
N LEU A 315 7.38 22.17 6.70
CA LEU A 315 6.17 21.44 6.32
C LEU A 315 5.75 20.43 7.40
N GLU A 316 6.70 19.69 7.99
CA GLU A 316 6.39 18.80 9.11
C GLU A 316 5.94 19.56 10.36
N ASN A 317 6.54 20.71 10.68
CA ASN A 317 6.08 21.51 11.81
C ASN A 317 4.66 22.07 11.60
N ALA A 318 4.29 22.36 10.36
CA ALA A 318 2.96 22.89 10.02
C ALA A 318 1.89 21.80 9.87
N PHE A 319 2.26 20.65 9.30
CA PHE A 319 1.35 19.61 8.83
C PHE A 319 1.77 18.20 9.25
N GLY A 320 2.70 18.04 10.18
CA GLY A 320 3.22 16.74 10.61
C GLY A 320 2.13 15.77 11.08
N LEU A 321 2.50 14.49 11.14
CA LEU A 321 1.64 13.46 11.70
C LEU A 321 1.35 13.73 13.17
N ASP A 322 0.27 13.14 13.68
CA ASP A 322 0.10 12.95 15.13
C ASP A 322 1.38 12.27 15.67
N GLU A 323 1.91 12.70 16.81
CA GLU A 323 3.32 12.57 17.26
C GLU A 323 3.88 11.12 17.33
N GLN A 324 3.11 10.09 16.98
CA GLN A 324 3.43 8.67 17.18
C GLN A 324 4.20 7.97 16.05
N ASN A 325 4.39 8.60 14.88
CA ASN A 325 4.87 7.92 13.65
C ASN A 325 6.18 8.48 13.05
N TRP A 326 7.09 9.01 13.88
CA TRP A 326 8.39 9.54 13.39
C TRP A 326 9.41 8.44 13.07
N ILE A 327 9.23 7.21 13.55
CA ILE A 327 9.90 6.02 13.00
C ILE A 327 9.03 5.51 11.85
N VAL A 328 9.56 5.60 10.63
CA VAL A 328 8.84 5.17 9.41
C VAL A 328 9.22 3.78 8.95
N GLY A 329 10.24 3.18 9.57
CA GLY A 329 10.68 1.82 9.33
C GLY A 329 12.04 1.52 9.96
N THR A 330 12.62 0.43 9.49
CA THR A 330 13.97 -0.06 9.83
C THR A 330 14.49 -0.78 8.60
N ASN A 331 15.77 -0.59 8.30
CA ASN A 331 16.42 -1.24 7.16
C ASN A 331 17.04 -2.60 7.54
N ASP A 332 17.03 -2.98 8.82
CA ASP A 332 17.52 -4.28 9.27
C ASP A 332 16.42 -5.35 9.08
N GLU A 333 16.67 -6.32 8.20
CA GLU A 333 15.75 -7.41 7.92
C GLU A 333 15.45 -8.31 9.12
N GLN A 334 16.28 -8.26 10.17
CA GLN A 334 16.10 -8.99 11.42
C GLN A 334 15.02 -8.37 12.31
N VAL A 335 14.63 -7.12 12.06
CA VAL A 335 13.57 -6.44 12.80
C VAL A 335 12.23 -6.60 12.06
N TYR A 336 11.17 -6.89 12.81
CA TYR A 336 9.82 -6.82 12.27
C TYR A 336 9.36 -5.37 12.21
N ALA A 337 9.74 -4.67 11.14
CA ALA A 337 9.55 -3.23 10.95
C ALA A 337 8.13 -2.74 11.26
N HIS A 338 7.11 -3.45 10.76
CA HIS A 338 5.70 -3.10 10.97
C HIS A 338 5.23 -3.26 12.41
N ASN A 339 5.97 -4.01 13.24
CA ASN A 339 5.63 -4.33 14.61
C ASN A 339 6.42 -3.52 15.65
N VAL A 340 7.28 -2.60 15.21
CA VAL A 340 7.97 -1.65 16.10
C VAL A 340 6.93 -0.79 16.81
N MET A 341 7.04 -0.67 18.13
CA MET A 341 6.12 0.16 18.91
C MET A 341 6.85 1.31 19.55
N VAL A 342 6.28 2.50 19.44
CA VAL A 342 6.77 3.70 20.11
C VAL A 342 5.72 4.13 21.14
N ASP A 343 6.10 4.19 22.41
CA ASP A 343 5.31 4.82 23.47
C ASP A 343 6.03 6.09 23.91
N GLU A 344 5.66 7.21 23.29
CA GLU A 344 6.26 8.51 23.57
C GLU A 344 6.04 8.97 25.02
N GLN A 345 4.89 8.67 25.60
CA GLN A 345 4.57 9.10 26.96
C GLN A 345 5.46 8.40 27.99
N LYS A 346 5.74 7.11 27.76
CA LYS A 346 6.67 6.35 28.60
C LYS A 346 8.13 6.52 28.19
N GLY A 347 8.40 7.08 27.02
CA GLY A 347 9.75 7.15 26.45
C GLY A 347 10.32 5.75 26.23
N THR A 348 9.57 4.87 25.57
CA THR A 348 10.01 3.50 25.28
C THR A 348 9.80 3.14 23.82
N ILE A 349 10.73 2.37 23.25
CA ILE A 349 10.59 1.77 21.92
C ILE A 349 10.75 0.26 22.08
N TYR A 350 9.78 -0.49 21.56
CA TYR A 350 9.83 -1.94 21.52
C TYR A 350 10.21 -2.39 20.11
N LEU A 351 11.28 -3.16 20.01
CA LEU A 351 11.88 -3.64 18.77
C LEU A 351 11.73 -5.18 18.70
N PRO A 352 10.67 -5.69 18.06
CA PRO A 352 10.54 -7.12 17.84
C PRO A 352 11.52 -7.57 16.77
N VAL A 353 12.29 -8.62 17.07
CA VAL A 353 13.31 -9.19 16.18
C VAL A 353 13.14 -10.68 15.97
N LYS A 354 13.72 -11.18 14.88
CA LYS A 354 13.80 -12.61 14.58
C LYS A 354 14.51 -13.38 15.71
N LYS A 355 14.14 -14.65 15.87
CA LYS A 355 14.76 -15.55 16.86
C LYS A 355 16.27 -15.70 16.69
N ALA A 356 16.73 -15.75 15.44
CA ALA A 356 18.15 -15.91 15.11
C ALA A 356 19.02 -14.67 15.41
N THR A 357 18.39 -13.52 15.69
CA THR A 357 19.09 -12.25 15.92
C THR A 357 20.05 -12.34 17.12
N ASP A 358 21.28 -11.86 16.92
CA ASP A 358 22.25 -11.69 18.00
C ASP A 358 22.01 -10.37 18.73
N LEU A 359 21.42 -10.44 19.92
CA LEU A 359 21.11 -9.24 20.72
C LEU A 359 22.37 -8.57 21.29
N ASN A 360 23.55 -9.20 21.24
CA ASN A 360 24.80 -8.56 21.69
C ASN A 360 25.32 -7.52 20.68
N ALA A 361 24.86 -7.58 19.44
CA ALA A 361 25.32 -6.74 18.34
C ALA A 361 24.20 -6.56 17.30
N LEU A 362 23.23 -5.71 17.63
CA LEU A 362 22.13 -5.35 16.73
C LEU A 362 22.18 -3.85 16.44
N ASP A 363 22.17 -3.49 15.16
CA ASP A 363 21.86 -2.12 14.72
C ASP A 363 20.42 -2.11 14.22
N PRO A 364 19.48 -1.45 14.91
CA PRO A 364 18.10 -1.40 14.43
C PRO A 364 17.93 -0.65 13.10
N GLU A 365 18.93 0.10 12.64
CA GLU A 365 18.91 0.85 11.38
C GLU A 365 17.58 1.63 11.17
N PHE A 366 17.15 2.37 12.20
CA PHE A 366 15.87 3.08 12.17
C PHE A 366 15.79 4.07 11.00
N SER A 367 14.75 3.92 10.19
CA SER A 367 14.36 4.90 9.18
C SER A 367 13.39 5.89 9.81
N LEU A 368 13.77 7.17 9.80
CA LEU A 368 13.04 8.24 10.49
C LEU A 368 12.44 9.23 9.49
N MET A 369 11.35 9.90 9.88
CA MET A 369 10.83 11.08 9.19
C MET A 369 11.89 12.17 8.97
N VAL A 370 11.63 13.12 8.07
CA VAL A 370 12.58 14.20 7.76
C VAL A 370 12.86 15.01 9.02
N GLY A 371 14.08 15.54 9.17
CA GLY A 371 14.43 16.36 10.35
C GLY A 371 14.55 15.64 11.71
N TYR A 372 14.04 14.41 11.86
CA TYR A 372 14.27 13.58 13.04
C TYR A 372 15.62 12.86 12.97
N SER A 373 16.27 12.72 14.13
CA SER A 373 17.47 11.89 14.28
C SER A 373 17.43 11.15 15.62
N LEU A 374 18.05 9.97 15.65
CA LEU A 374 18.12 9.13 16.84
C LEU A 374 19.58 8.72 17.08
N SER A 375 20.05 8.79 18.33
CA SER A 375 21.40 8.38 18.73
C SER A 375 21.34 7.48 19.97
N PRO A 376 22.19 6.47 20.15
CA PRO A 376 23.34 6.15 19.32
C PRO A 376 22.92 5.56 17.97
N SER A 377 23.79 5.67 16.97
CA SER A 377 23.71 4.91 15.72
C SER A 377 24.73 3.77 15.74
N GLY A 378 24.56 2.76 14.89
CA GLY A 378 25.45 1.60 14.87
C GLY A 378 25.01 0.50 15.85
N MET A 379 25.74 -0.62 15.81
CA MET A 379 25.50 -1.79 16.66
C MET A 379 25.46 -1.46 18.15
N GLN A 380 24.40 -1.93 18.83
CA GLN A 380 24.22 -1.86 20.27
C GLN A 380 24.07 -3.26 20.88
N ASP A 381 24.30 -3.36 22.20
CA ASP A 381 24.06 -4.57 22.99
C ASP A 381 22.73 -4.45 23.75
N PHE A 382 21.72 -5.15 23.24
CA PHE A 382 20.40 -5.28 23.86
C PHE A 382 20.27 -6.52 24.76
N SER A 383 21.31 -7.36 24.85
CA SER A 383 21.27 -8.61 25.64
C SER A 383 21.16 -8.37 27.16
N GLN A 384 21.57 -7.18 27.61
CA GLN A 384 21.56 -6.77 29.01
C GLN A 384 20.32 -5.94 29.40
N GLY A 385 19.39 -5.71 28.47
CA GLY A 385 18.18 -4.92 28.66
C GLY A 385 18.08 -3.72 27.71
N PRO A 386 17.17 -2.78 28.00
CA PRO A 386 16.95 -1.63 27.14
C PRO A 386 18.19 -0.73 26.99
N VAL A 387 18.38 -0.18 25.79
CA VAL A 387 19.42 0.79 25.46
C VAL A 387 18.80 2.17 25.36
N THR A 388 19.40 3.19 25.97
CA THR A 388 18.91 4.57 25.85
C THR A 388 19.25 5.15 24.48
N TYR A 389 18.23 5.61 23.77
CA TYR A 389 18.36 6.42 22.57
C TYR A 389 17.84 7.84 22.80
N THR A 390 18.46 8.85 22.22
CA THR A 390 18.04 10.25 22.24
C THR A 390 17.48 10.63 20.88
N LEU A 391 16.19 10.92 20.84
CA LEU A 391 15.50 11.54 19.71
C LEU A 391 15.81 13.03 19.70
N SER A 392 16.23 13.56 18.55
CA SER A 392 16.21 15.00 18.28
C SER A 392 15.11 15.29 17.26
N LYS A 393 14.17 16.16 17.63
CA LYS A 393 13.02 16.56 16.81
C LYS A 393 13.37 17.76 15.90
N PRO A 394 12.60 17.99 14.82
CA PRO A 394 12.81 19.13 13.92
C PRO A 394 12.86 20.51 14.58
N ASP A 395 12.13 20.71 15.68
CA ASP A 395 12.08 21.96 16.45
C ASP A 395 13.31 22.18 17.37
N GLY A 396 14.25 21.23 17.37
CA GLY A 396 15.45 21.23 18.21
C GLY A 396 15.23 20.68 19.62
N SER A 397 14.01 20.25 19.98
CA SER A 397 13.77 19.55 21.23
C SER A 397 14.33 18.12 21.20
N THR A 398 14.66 17.58 22.37
CA THR A 398 15.18 16.23 22.51
C THR A 398 14.39 15.42 23.51
N GLN A 399 14.27 14.11 23.27
CA GLN A 399 13.60 13.18 24.17
C GLN A 399 14.39 11.87 24.25
N GLU A 400 14.51 11.30 25.45
CA GLU A 400 15.12 9.98 25.64
C GLU A 400 14.08 8.87 25.52
N PHE A 401 14.49 7.77 24.90
CA PHE A 401 13.73 6.54 24.75
C PHE A 401 14.55 5.36 25.26
N GLN A 402 13.92 4.48 26.04
CA GLN A 402 14.46 3.17 26.36
C GLN A 402 14.05 2.19 25.26
N VAL A 403 15.02 1.76 24.45
CA VAL A 403 14.81 0.87 23.32
C VAL A 403 15.08 -0.55 23.75
N GLU A 404 14.06 -1.40 23.72
CA GLU A 404 14.15 -2.81 24.09
C GLU A 404 13.99 -3.68 22.86
N ALA A 405 14.97 -4.55 22.59
CA ALA A 405 14.87 -5.56 21.53
C ALA A 405 14.48 -6.92 22.11
N ARG A 406 13.45 -7.56 21.55
CA ARG A 406 12.98 -8.88 21.97
C ARG A 406 12.76 -9.82 20.82
N LYS A 407 13.02 -11.10 21.06
CA LYS A 407 12.80 -12.18 20.09
C LYS A 407 11.34 -12.57 20.12
N ASP A 408 10.61 -12.22 19.08
CA ASP A 408 9.18 -12.49 18.93
C ASP A 408 8.97 -13.48 17.77
N ASN A 409 8.18 -14.52 18.01
CA ASN A 409 7.78 -15.48 16.98
C ASN A 409 6.32 -15.28 16.50
N ASN A 410 5.63 -14.26 17.01
CA ASN A 410 4.36 -13.77 16.45
C ASN A 410 4.49 -12.30 15.97
N PRO A 411 4.07 -11.97 14.73
CA PRO A 411 3.41 -12.88 13.78
C PRO A 411 4.35 -13.95 13.23
N ALA A 412 3.81 -15.15 12.98
CA ALA A 412 4.56 -16.30 12.47
C ALA A 412 4.97 -16.12 11.01
N LEU A 413 4.20 -15.33 10.25
CA LEU A 413 4.51 -14.96 8.86
C LEU A 413 4.80 -13.46 8.75
N LYS A 414 5.81 -13.10 7.94
CA LYS A 414 6.11 -11.70 7.61
C LYS A 414 5.15 -11.17 6.55
N GLY A 415 4.45 -10.08 6.83
CA GLY A 415 3.54 -9.42 5.90
C GLY A 415 2.07 -9.65 6.25
N TYR A 416 1.16 -9.20 5.37
CA TYR A 416 -0.27 -9.31 5.61
C TYR A 416 -0.81 -10.63 5.07
N TYR A 417 -1.21 -11.49 6.00
CA TYR A 417 -1.78 -12.80 5.72
C TYR A 417 -2.89 -13.09 6.71
N ALA A 418 -3.88 -13.84 6.25
CA ALA A 418 -5.04 -14.14 7.05
C ALA A 418 -5.56 -15.56 6.78
N ASP A 419 -6.63 -15.90 7.49
CA ASP A 419 -7.40 -17.13 7.31
C ASP A 419 -6.50 -18.38 7.16
N PRO A 420 -5.60 -18.65 8.14
CA PRO A 420 -4.54 -19.62 7.97
C PRO A 420 -5.03 -21.05 8.09
N GLU A 421 -4.66 -21.89 7.13
CA GLU A 421 -4.76 -23.35 7.19
C GLU A 421 -3.39 -23.99 7.40
N ILE A 422 -3.27 -25.03 8.22
CA ILE A 422 -2.02 -25.74 8.43
C ILE A 422 -2.16 -27.27 8.33
N ILE A 423 -1.20 -27.92 7.65
CA ILE A 423 -1.09 -29.39 7.64
C ILE A 423 0.34 -29.82 7.97
N TYR A 424 0.48 -31.06 8.46
CA TYR A 424 1.77 -31.76 8.46
C TYR A 424 1.84 -32.74 7.28
N SER A 425 2.77 -32.53 6.36
CA SER A 425 3.00 -33.41 5.22
C SER A 425 3.86 -34.61 5.62
N GLN A 426 3.32 -35.81 5.50
CA GLN A 426 4.10 -37.04 5.68
C GLN A 426 5.08 -37.27 4.52
N GLN A 427 4.80 -36.70 3.34
CA GLN A 427 5.70 -36.78 2.19
C GLN A 427 6.99 -35.99 2.43
N THR A 428 6.89 -34.76 2.95
CA THR A 428 8.04 -33.87 3.11
C THR A 428 8.61 -33.88 4.53
N GLY A 429 7.84 -34.37 5.51
CA GLY A 429 8.19 -34.30 6.92
C GLY A 429 8.16 -32.88 7.50
N LYS A 430 7.35 -31.99 6.89
CA LYS A 430 7.27 -30.56 7.23
C LYS A 430 5.84 -30.12 7.46
N PHE A 431 5.67 -29.06 8.22
CA PHE A 431 4.43 -28.29 8.29
C PHE A 431 4.32 -27.39 7.05
N HIS A 432 3.10 -27.26 6.53
CA HIS A 432 2.75 -26.36 5.43
C HIS A 432 1.56 -25.51 5.84
N LEU A 433 1.70 -24.20 5.68
CA LEU A 433 0.75 -23.18 6.09
C LEU A 433 0.25 -22.45 4.83
N TYR A 434 -1.06 -22.32 4.72
CA TYR A 434 -1.75 -21.76 3.56
C TYR A 434 -2.68 -20.64 4.02
N PRO A 435 -2.28 -19.37 3.87
CA PRO A 435 -3.14 -18.24 4.20
C PRO A 435 -3.86 -17.64 2.98
N THR A 436 -4.90 -16.85 3.24
CA THR A 436 -5.31 -15.74 2.36
C THR A 436 -4.17 -14.74 2.23
N SER A 437 -3.85 -14.31 1.00
CA SER A 437 -3.00 -13.13 0.76
C SER A 437 -3.78 -11.86 1.10
N ASP A 438 -3.45 -11.23 2.23
CA ASP A 438 -4.16 -10.05 2.78
C ASP A 438 -3.42 -8.74 2.42
N GLY A 439 -3.84 -7.59 2.93
CA GLY A 439 -3.24 -6.28 2.60
C GLY A 439 -3.80 -5.64 1.33
N PHE A 440 -4.83 -6.23 0.72
CA PHE A 440 -5.53 -5.69 -0.43
C PHE A 440 -6.88 -5.12 -0.02
N ASP A 441 -7.20 -3.90 -0.48
CA ASP A 441 -8.47 -3.24 -0.18
C ASP A 441 -9.67 -4.17 -0.45
N SER A 442 -10.54 -4.29 0.55
CA SER A 442 -11.74 -5.13 0.50
C SER A 442 -11.46 -6.61 0.16
N TRP A 443 -10.33 -7.15 0.64
CA TRP A 443 -9.91 -8.54 0.40
C TRP A 443 -9.84 -8.88 -1.09
N SER A 444 -9.31 -7.97 -1.91
CA SER A 444 -9.29 -8.13 -3.37
C SER A 444 -8.18 -9.01 -3.92
N GLY A 445 -7.35 -9.63 -3.06
CA GLY A 445 -6.30 -10.58 -3.44
C GLY A 445 -6.79 -11.72 -4.36
N THR A 446 -5.91 -12.18 -5.25
CA THR A 446 -6.24 -13.09 -6.37
C THR A 446 -5.38 -14.33 -6.42
N TYR A 447 -4.50 -14.54 -5.44
CA TYR A 447 -3.57 -15.67 -5.42
C TYR A 447 -3.37 -16.19 -3.99
N PHE A 448 -2.94 -17.44 -3.91
CA PHE A 448 -2.56 -18.11 -2.66
C PHE A 448 -1.07 -18.44 -2.66
N LYS A 449 -0.46 -18.34 -1.48
CA LYS A 449 0.91 -18.80 -1.21
C LYS A 449 0.92 -20.00 -0.28
N SER A 450 2.07 -20.67 -0.22
CA SER A 450 2.37 -21.66 0.80
C SER A 450 3.63 -21.27 1.55
N PHE A 451 3.68 -21.62 2.83
CA PHE A 451 4.85 -21.48 3.68
C PHE A 451 5.16 -22.82 4.33
N SER A 452 6.43 -23.24 4.33
CA SER A 452 6.82 -24.50 4.96
C SER A 452 7.77 -24.32 6.14
N SER A 453 7.63 -25.18 7.15
CA SER A 453 8.46 -25.16 8.35
C SER A 453 8.75 -26.57 8.85
N GLU A 454 9.96 -26.78 9.38
CA GLU A 454 10.33 -28.01 10.08
C GLU A 454 9.94 -27.98 11.57
N ASN A 455 9.73 -26.79 12.13
CA ASN A 455 9.66 -26.59 13.59
C ASN A 455 8.58 -25.60 14.05
N LEU A 456 7.68 -25.18 13.15
CA LEU A 456 6.59 -24.21 13.35
C LEU A 456 7.02 -22.77 13.66
N THR A 457 8.33 -22.49 13.78
CA THR A 457 8.84 -21.14 14.03
C THR A 457 9.57 -20.55 12.83
N ASP A 458 10.35 -21.36 12.12
CA ASP A 458 11.14 -20.91 10.97
C ASP A 458 10.38 -21.26 9.69
N TRP A 459 9.80 -20.24 9.04
CA TRP A 459 8.96 -20.39 7.86
C TRP A 459 9.68 -19.96 6.58
N GLN A 460 9.65 -20.83 5.58
CA GLN A 460 10.09 -20.57 4.21
C GLN A 460 8.87 -20.18 3.37
N ASP A 461 8.91 -19.05 2.66
CA ASP A 461 7.93 -18.72 1.60
C ASP A 461 8.20 -19.62 0.39
N ASP A 462 7.28 -20.53 0.09
CA ASP A 462 7.37 -21.45 -1.05
C ASP A 462 6.82 -20.84 -2.35
N GLY A 463 6.34 -19.59 -2.30
CA GLY A 463 5.82 -18.84 -3.43
C GLY A 463 4.33 -19.07 -3.70
N VAL A 464 3.88 -18.56 -4.85
CA VAL A 464 2.49 -18.67 -5.29
C VAL A 464 2.17 -20.09 -5.74
N ILE A 465 1.16 -20.69 -5.13
CA ILE A 465 0.76 -22.08 -5.39
C ILE A 465 -0.49 -22.20 -6.27
N LEU A 466 -1.30 -21.14 -6.33
CA LEU A 466 -2.51 -21.03 -7.16
C LEU A 466 -2.84 -19.55 -7.39
N ASP A 467 -2.98 -19.14 -8.66
CA ASP A 467 -3.40 -17.79 -9.06
C ASP A 467 -4.73 -17.86 -9.82
N LEU A 468 -5.75 -17.11 -9.37
CA LEU A 468 -7.09 -17.16 -9.95
C LEU A 468 -7.13 -16.70 -11.42
N HIS A 469 -6.29 -15.76 -11.83
CA HIS A 469 -6.27 -15.29 -13.22
C HIS A 469 -5.63 -16.29 -14.18
N LYS A 470 -4.68 -17.08 -13.66
CA LYS A 470 -3.87 -17.99 -14.46
C LYS A 470 -4.40 -19.43 -14.44
N ASP A 471 -4.80 -19.88 -13.26
CA ASP A 471 -4.99 -21.31 -12.97
C ASP A 471 -6.47 -21.69 -12.78
N VAL A 472 -7.39 -20.73 -12.65
CA VAL A 472 -8.83 -20.95 -12.39
C VAL A 472 -9.71 -20.32 -13.47
N GLU A 473 -10.43 -21.13 -14.24
CA GLU A 473 -11.24 -20.63 -15.38
C GLU A 473 -12.59 -20.01 -14.96
N TRP A 474 -13.12 -20.39 -13.79
CA TRP A 474 -14.50 -20.07 -13.39
C TRP A 474 -14.63 -18.89 -12.39
N ALA A 475 -13.51 -18.38 -11.87
CA ALA A 475 -13.46 -17.22 -10.98
C ALA A 475 -12.10 -16.52 -11.06
N ASN A 476 -12.09 -15.19 -10.94
CA ASN A 476 -10.90 -14.36 -11.16
C ASN A 476 -10.71 -13.26 -10.11
N ARG A 477 -11.33 -13.39 -8.94
CA ARG A 477 -11.24 -12.40 -7.85
C ARG A 477 -11.44 -13.08 -6.49
N ASN A 478 -10.95 -12.43 -5.44
CA ASN A 478 -11.26 -12.76 -4.06
C ASN A 478 -10.84 -14.19 -3.69
N ALA A 479 -9.53 -14.45 -3.72
CA ALA A 479 -8.90 -15.70 -3.29
C ALA A 479 -8.83 -15.74 -1.74
N TRP A 480 -9.76 -16.44 -1.09
CA TRP A 480 -9.91 -16.42 0.37
C TRP A 480 -9.88 -17.81 1.00
N ALA A 481 -9.48 -17.84 2.28
CA ALA A 481 -9.70 -18.88 3.29
C ALA A 481 -9.58 -20.29 2.72
N PRO A 482 -8.35 -20.78 2.50
CA PRO A 482 -8.16 -22.14 2.04
C PRO A 482 -8.28 -23.15 3.18
N CYS A 483 -8.47 -24.43 2.83
CA CYS A 483 -8.16 -25.57 3.68
C CYS A 483 -7.50 -26.68 2.85
N ALA A 484 -6.77 -27.61 3.48
CA ALA A 484 -6.01 -28.61 2.75
C ALA A 484 -5.99 -29.98 3.44
N ILE A 485 -5.89 -31.04 2.64
CA ILE A 485 -5.68 -32.38 3.19
C ILE A 485 -4.74 -33.23 2.34
N GLU A 486 -3.82 -33.92 3.01
CA GLU A 486 -2.96 -34.94 2.41
C GLU A 486 -3.69 -36.29 2.37
N LYS A 487 -3.69 -36.94 1.21
CA LYS A 487 -4.19 -38.30 1.03
C LYS A 487 -3.13 -39.18 0.38
N LYS A 488 -3.14 -40.46 0.74
CA LYS A 488 -2.33 -41.48 0.08
C LYS A 488 -3.21 -42.36 -0.79
N ILE A 489 -3.24 -42.10 -2.09
CA ILE A 489 -4.09 -42.77 -3.08
C ILE A 489 -3.19 -43.62 -3.98
N ASP A 490 -3.46 -44.93 -4.08
CA ASP A 490 -2.64 -45.90 -4.82
C ASP A 490 -1.14 -45.84 -4.47
N GLY A 491 -0.83 -45.59 -3.20
CA GLY A 491 0.53 -45.51 -2.68
C GLY A 491 1.25 -44.18 -2.96
N LYS A 492 0.61 -43.23 -3.64
CA LYS A 492 1.14 -41.88 -3.92
C LYS A 492 0.49 -40.84 -3.02
N TYR A 493 1.28 -39.85 -2.61
CA TYR A 493 0.77 -38.68 -1.91
C TYR A 493 0.08 -37.74 -2.90
N GLN A 494 -1.09 -37.25 -2.51
CA GLN A 494 -1.85 -36.22 -3.21
C GLN A 494 -2.37 -35.21 -2.20
N TYR A 495 -2.44 -33.96 -2.61
CA TYR A 495 -2.89 -32.84 -1.79
C TYR A 495 -4.14 -32.25 -2.43
N PHE A 496 -5.21 -32.17 -1.64
CA PHE A 496 -6.46 -31.52 -2.04
C PHE A 496 -6.52 -30.17 -1.34
N TYR A 497 -6.58 -29.11 -2.12
CA TYR A 497 -6.57 -27.73 -1.67
C TYR A 497 -7.89 -27.08 -2.01
N TYR A 498 -8.72 -26.83 -1.02
CA TYR A 498 -10.01 -26.17 -1.17
C TYR A 498 -9.83 -24.69 -0.89
N PHE A 499 -10.56 -23.85 -1.62
CA PHE A 499 -10.38 -22.41 -1.53
C PHE A 499 -11.64 -21.68 -1.92
N THR A 500 -11.82 -20.47 -1.39
CA THR A 500 -12.88 -19.57 -1.84
C THR A 500 -12.38 -18.69 -3.00
N ALA A 501 -13.19 -18.56 -4.05
CA ALA A 501 -13.00 -17.61 -5.14
C ALA A 501 -14.35 -17.03 -5.58
N ALA A 502 -14.47 -15.70 -5.61
CA ALA A 502 -15.71 -14.99 -5.94
C ALA A 502 -16.95 -15.52 -5.18
N GLN A 503 -16.79 -15.77 -3.87
CA GLN A 503 -17.83 -16.29 -2.96
C GLN A 503 -18.42 -17.64 -3.38
N LYS A 504 -17.58 -18.50 -3.95
CA LYS A 504 -17.82 -19.90 -4.24
C LYS A 504 -16.60 -20.69 -3.82
N ILE A 505 -16.74 -22.00 -3.63
CA ILE A 505 -15.64 -22.84 -3.17
C ILE A 505 -15.17 -23.75 -4.30
N GLY A 506 -13.86 -23.73 -4.55
CA GLY A 506 -13.15 -24.60 -5.49
C GLY A 506 -12.37 -25.70 -4.79
N VAL A 507 -11.80 -26.59 -5.61
CA VAL A 507 -10.79 -27.57 -5.17
C VAL A 507 -9.75 -27.74 -6.26
N ALA A 508 -8.49 -27.69 -5.87
CA ALA A 508 -7.33 -27.94 -6.71
C ALA A 508 -6.50 -29.11 -6.16
N VAL A 509 -5.79 -29.81 -7.03
CA VAL A 509 -5.05 -31.03 -6.68
C VAL A 509 -3.57 -30.89 -7.05
N ALA A 510 -2.68 -31.37 -6.18
CA ALA A 510 -1.23 -31.45 -6.43
C ALA A 510 -0.64 -32.77 -5.94
N ASP A 511 0.56 -33.10 -6.43
CA ASP A 511 1.37 -34.24 -5.94
C ASP A 511 2.43 -33.81 -4.90
N HIS A 512 2.44 -32.52 -4.52
CA HIS A 512 3.34 -31.91 -3.55
C HIS A 512 2.60 -30.80 -2.78
N PRO A 513 2.84 -30.60 -1.47
CA PRO A 513 2.08 -29.64 -0.66
C PRO A 513 2.30 -28.18 -1.07
N ALA A 514 3.46 -27.84 -1.64
CA ALA A 514 3.75 -26.52 -2.21
C ALA A 514 3.34 -26.38 -3.70
N GLY A 515 2.48 -27.27 -4.20
CA GLY A 515 2.02 -27.26 -5.59
C GLY A 515 3.06 -27.73 -6.62
N PRO A 516 2.87 -27.41 -7.91
CA PRO A 516 1.79 -26.57 -8.44
C PRO A 516 0.42 -27.25 -8.28
N PHE A 517 -0.59 -26.48 -7.85
CA PHE A 517 -1.96 -26.98 -7.77
C PHE A 517 -2.68 -26.81 -9.11
N LYS A 518 -3.50 -27.80 -9.45
CA LYS A 518 -4.33 -27.79 -10.64
C LYS A 518 -5.80 -27.76 -10.24
N ASP A 519 -6.52 -26.69 -10.60
CA ASP A 519 -7.95 -26.55 -10.35
C ASP A 519 -8.76 -27.69 -11.01
N SER A 520 -9.84 -28.10 -10.35
CA SER A 520 -10.76 -29.13 -10.85
C SER A 520 -11.61 -28.66 -12.05
N GLY A 521 -11.56 -27.37 -12.40
CA GLY A 521 -12.19 -26.76 -13.57
C GLY A 521 -13.60 -26.20 -13.30
N LYS A 522 -14.10 -26.30 -12.08
CA LYS A 522 -15.42 -25.78 -11.66
C LYS A 522 -15.47 -25.55 -10.15
N ALA A 523 -16.39 -24.70 -9.71
CA ALA A 523 -16.74 -24.61 -8.30
C ALA A 523 -17.28 -25.97 -7.79
N LEU A 524 -16.80 -26.38 -6.62
CA LEU A 524 -17.32 -27.48 -5.83
C LEU A 524 -18.61 -27.08 -5.10
N VAL A 525 -18.67 -25.83 -4.60
CA VAL A 525 -19.87 -25.24 -3.98
C VAL A 525 -20.15 -23.88 -4.61
N ASP A 526 -21.31 -23.73 -5.24
CA ASP A 526 -21.83 -22.48 -5.78
C ASP A 526 -23.32 -22.25 -5.43
N PHE A 527 -23.80 -22.96 -4.40
CA PHE A 527 -25.19 -22.99 -3.98
C PHE A 527 -25.34 -22.82 -2.46
N LYS A 528 -26.47 -22.25 -2.04
CA LYS A 528 -26.86 -22.21 -0.64
C LYS A 528 -27.50 -23.52 -0.20
N PRO A 529 -27.18 -24.06 0.99
CA PRO A 529 -27.88 -25.21 1.55
C PRO A 529 -29.40 -24.95 1.64
N SER A 530 -30.18 -26.01 1.48
CA SER A 530 -31.63 -25.94 1.66
C SER A 530 -31.98 -25.48 3.07
N GLY A 531 -32.84 -24.47 3.19
CA GLY A 531 -33.21 -23.85 4.48
C GLY A 531 -32.50 -22.53 4.76
N THR A 532 -31.53 -22.16 3.94
CA THR A 532 -30.75 -20.91 4.08
C THR A 532 -31.02 -19.96 2.92
N ASN A 533 -31.30 -18.68 3.20
CA ASN A 533 -31.47 -17.62 2.19
C ASN A 533 -30.56 -16.40 2.41
N ARG A 534 -29.65 -16.48 3.38
CA ARG A 534 -28.65 -15.46 3.76
C ARG A 534 -27.28 -16.13 3.95
N GLY A 535 -26.24 -15.34 4.14
CA GLY A 535 -24.88 -15.87 4.28
C GLY A 535 -24.20 -16.16 2.94
N GLN A 536 -22.98 -16.72 3.01
CA GLN A 536 -22.10 -16.90 1.86
C GLN A 536 -21.45 -18.28 1.83
N GLU A 537 -21.11 -18.75 0.63
CA GLU A 537 -20.42 -20.02 0.36
C GLU A 537 -18.90 -19.78 0.40
N ILE A 538 -18.38 -19.63 1.62
CA ILE A 538 -16.97 -19.34 1.89
C ILE A 538 -16.45 -20.19 3.06
N ASP A 539 -15.16 -20.04 3.38
CA ASP A 539 -14.48 -20.64 4.53
C ASP A 539 -14.65 -22.17 4.59
N PRO A 540 -14.19 -22.89 3.54
CA PRO A 540 -14.17 -24.34 3.54
C PRO A 540 -13.27 -24.91 4.65
N ASP A 541 -13.67 -26.05 5.19
CA ASP A 541 -12.83 -26.92 6.03
C ASP A 541 -13.03 -28.39 5.61
N VAL A 542 -11.97 -29.20 5.74
CA VAL A 542 -11.95 -30.61 5.36
C VAL A 542 -11.36 -31.46 6.47
N PHE A 543 -12.09 -32.49 6.88
CA PHE A 543 -11.71 -33.34 8.00
C PHE A 543 -11.74 -34.81 7.63
N HIS A 544 -10.66 -35.53 7.96
CA HIS A 544 -10.64 -36.98 7.90
C HIS A 544 -11.07 -37.58 9.22
N ASP A 545 -12.21 -38.28 9.25
CA ASP A 545 -12.69 -38.96 10.44
C ASP A 545 -11.89 -40.25 10.71
N PRO A 546 -11.09 -40.31 11.79
CA PRO A 546 -10.29 -41.48 12.12
C PRO A 546 -11.12 -42.67 12.58
N VAL A 547 -12.40 -42.48 12.96
CA VAL A 547 -13.29 -43.54 13.42
C VAL A 547 -13.91 -44.29 12.25
N SER A 548 -14.47 -43.57 11.27
CA SER A 548 -15.12 -44.18 10.10
C SER A 548 -14.21 -44.33 8.87
N GLY A 549 -13.08 -43.62 8.83
CA GLY A 549 -12.19 -43.55 7.67
C GLY A 549 -12.74 -42.73 6.49
N LYS A 550 -13.80 -41.93 6.72
CA LYS A 550 -14.42 -41.07 5.70
C LYS A 550 -13.96 -39.63 5.84
N ASP A 551 -14.05 -38.90 4.74
CA ASP A 551 -13.74 -37.48 4.69
C ASP A 551 -15.04 -36.66 4.71
N PHE A 552 -15.02 -35.55 5.43
CA PHE A 552 -16.14 -34.62 5.60
C PHE A 552 -15.71 -33.22 5.21
N PHE A 553 -16.66 -32.46 4.70
CA PHE A 553 -16.46 -31.10 4.21
C PHE A 553 -17.44 -30.14 4.87
N TYR A 554 -16.94 -29.00 5.29
CA TYR A 554 -17.67 -27.96 6.01
C TYR A 554 -17.48 -26.62 5.31
N TRP A 555 -18.48 -25.75 5.42
CA TRP A 555 -18.35 -24.37 4.94
C TRP A 555 -19.45 -23.46 5.49
N GLY A 556 -19.22 -22.16 5.37
CA GLY A 556 -20.26 -21.14 5.36
C GLY A 556 -19.98 -19.92 6.25
N ASN A 557 -20.48 -18.77 5.80
CA ASN A 557 -20.62 -17.56 6.59
C ASN A 557 -22.11 -17.31 6.90
N GLY A 558 -22.45 -17.10 8.16
CA GLY A 558 -23.81 -16.97 8.67
C GLY A 558 -24.59 -18.29 8.81
N TYR A 559 -24.01 -19.39 8.35
CA TYR A 559 -24.48 -20.76 8.55
C TYR A 559 -23.28 -21.71 8.54
N LEU A 560 -23.42 -22.89 9.18
CA LEU A 560 -22.46 -23.99 9.03
C LEU A 560 -23.13 -25.14 8.30
N ALA A 561 -22.59 -25.51 7.13
CA ALA A 561 -22.97 -26.70 6.40
C ALA A 561 -21.94 -27.81 6.57
N ALA A 562 -22.37 -29.06 6.49
CA ALA A 562 -21.53 -30.25 6.56
C ALA A 562 -22.00 -31.31 5.57
N VAL A 563 -21.07 -32.03 4.93
CA VAL A 563 -21.38 -33.13 4.01
C VAL A 563 -20.23 -34.16 3.99
N PRO A 564 -20.52 -35.47 3.86
CA PRO A 564 -19.48 -36.44 3.54
C PRO A 564 -19.00 -36.26 2.08
N LEU A 565 -17.69 -36.23 1.88
CA LEU A 565 -17.07 -36.24 0.55
C LEU A 565 -17.16 -37.64 -0.09
N ASN A 566 -17.11 -37.68 -1.42
CA ASN A 566 -16.85 -38.92 -2.14
C ASN A 566 -15.34 -39.24 -2.12
N GLU A 567 -14.97 -40.49 -2.44
CA GLU A 567 -13.57 -40.96 -2.43
C GLU A 567 -12.64 -40.18 -3.38
N ASP A 568 -13.19 -39.49 -4.39
CA ASP A 568 -12.42 -38.66 -5.30
C ASP A 568 -12.01 -37.31 -4.71
N MET A 569 -12.50 -36.97 -3.51
CA MET A 569 -12.25 -35.72 -2.77
C MET A 569 -12.65 -34.43 -3.51
N VAL A 570 -13.18 -34.52 -4.72
CA VAL A 570 -13.56 -33.39 -5.59
C VAL A 570 -15.05 -33.41 -5.92
N SER A 571 -15.84 -34.21 -5.19
CA SER A 571 -17.28 -34.26 -5.33
C SER A 571 -17.98 -34.73 -4.05
N PHE A 572 -19.26 -34.40 -3.93
CA PHE A 572 -20.16 -34.92 -2.89
C PHE A 572 -21.60 -34.99 -3.39
N ASP A 573 -22.48 -35.67 -2.65
CA ASP A 573 -23.92 -35.68 -2.92
C ASP A 573 -24.61 -34.53 -2.19
N GLN A 574 -25.01 -33.48 -2.94
CA GLN A 574 -25.67 -32.28 -2.39
C GLN A 574 -26.91 -32.60 -1.54
N ARG A 575 -27.59 -33.74 -1.77
CA ARG A 575 -28.77 -34.15 -0.98
C ARG A 575 -28.41 -34.57 0.45
N LYS A 576 -27.12 -34.81 0.73
CA LYS A 576 -26.60 -35.19 2.05
C LYS A 576 -26.12 -34.00 2.87
N VAL A 577 -26.16 -32.78 2.32
CA VAL A 577 -25.76 -31.56 3.02
C VAL A 577 -26.68 -31.35 4.22
N LYS A 578 -26.07 -31.15 5.40
CA LYS A 578 -26.74 -30.90 6.66
C LYS A 578 -26.29 -29.57 7.24
N LEU A 579 -27.22 -28.81 7.81
CA LEU A 579 -26.88 -27.61 8.59
C LEU A 579 -26.53 -28.00 10.03
N LEU A 580 -25.42 -27.45 10.53
CA LEU A 580 -24.89 -27.63 11.88
C LEU A 580 -24.64 -26.29 12.59
N THR A 581 -25.24 -25.20 12.13
CA THR A 581 -25.05 -23.87 12.73
C THR A 581 -25.31 -23.92 14.25
N PRO A 582 -24.33 -23.54 15.10
CA PRO A 582 -24.51 -23.45 16.55
C PRO A 582 -25.75 -22.62 16.94
N GLU A 583 -26.51 -23.12 17.91
CA GLU A 583 -27.79 -22.51 18.32
C GLU A 583 -27.64 -21.28 19.22
N ASP A 584 -26.43 -21.00 19.73
CA ASP A 584 -26.16 -19.87 20.64
C ASP A 584 -26.12 -18.50 19.94
N GLY A 585 -26.23 -18.48 18.61
CA GLY A 585 -26.27 -17.27 17.80
C GLY A 585 -24.92 -16.58 17.62
N THR A 586 -23.81 -17.22 18.00
CA THR A 586 -22.46 -16.64 17.92
C THR A 586 -21.75 -16.93 16.61
N PHE A 587 -22.23 -17.91 15.82
CA PHE A 587 -21.58 -18.32 14.58
C PHE A 587 -21.49 -17.19 13.55
N ARG A 588 -20.27 -16.85 13.13
CA ARG A 588 -20.02 -16.06 11.92
C ARG A 588 -19.52 -16.91 10.77
N GLU A 589 -18.32 -17.49 10.88
CA GLU A 589 -17.55 -18.10 9.78
C GLU A 589 -16.31 -18.85 10.31
N GLY A 590 -15.37 -19.23 9.45
CA GLY A 590 -14.06 -19.79 9.83
C GLY A 590 -14.16 -21.05 10.68
N THR A 591 -14.82 -22.09 10.15
CA THR A 591 -14.99 -23.36 10.88
C THR A 591 -13.71 -24.19 10.81
N GLU A 592 -13.41 -24.89 11.90
CA GLU A 592 -12.29 -25.83 11.98
C GLU A 592 -12.73 -27.07 12.77
N VAL A 593 -12.46 -28.27 12.25
CA VAL A 593 -12.87 -29.53 12.86
C VAL A 593 -11.67 -30.46 13.13
N PHE A 594 -11.51 -30.87 14.39
CA PHE A 594 -10.49 -31.87 14.75
C PHE A 594 -11.04 -32.92 15.71
N PHE A 595 -10.30 -34.03 15.86
CA PHE A 595 -10.67 -35.14 16.73
C PHE A 595 -9.58 -35.43 17.76
N ARG A 596 -9.98 -35.50 19.03
CA ARG A 596 -9.09 -35.85 20.14
C ARG A 596 -9.85 -36.68 21.17
N ASP A 597 -9.20 -37.76 21.62
CA ASP A 597 -9.70 -38.63 22.70
C ASP A 597 -11.18 -39.04 22.60
N GLY A 598 -11.61 -39.47 21.41
CA GLY A 598 -12.97 -39.95 21.19
C GLY A 598 -14.01 -38.87 20.92
N LYS A 599 -13.65 -37.58 20.92
CA LYS A 599 -14.56 -36.44 20.70
C LYS A 599 -14.18 -35.66 19.45
N TYR A 600 -15.21 -35.11 18.79
CA TYR A 600 -15.05 -34.14 17.71
C TYR A 600 -15.18 -32.73 18.28
N TYR A 601 -14.26 -31.85 17.91
CA TYR A 601 -14.25 -30.45 18.28
C TYR A 601 -14.59 -29.63 17.04
N PHE A 602 -15.57 -28.73 17.18
CA PHE A 602 -15.99 -27.81 16.14
C PHE A 602 -15.69 -26.41 16.62
N LEU A 603 -14.75 -25.73 15.96
CA LEU A 603 -14.38 -24.35 16.23
C LEU A 603 -15.04 -23.43 15.20
N TRP A 604 -15.32 -22.19 15.57
CA TRP A 604 -15.80 -21.15 14.66
C TRP A 604 -15.44 -19.75 15.17
N SER A 605 -15.47 -18.78 14.28
CA SER A 605 -15.30 -17.38 14.64
C SER A 605 -16.62 -16.68 14.95
N GLU A 606 -16.64 -15.85 15.99
CA GLU A 606 -17.70 -14.91 16.34
C GLU A 606 -17.27 -13.48 15.96
N ASN A 607 -18.26 -12.64 15.59
CA ASN A 607 -18.11 -11.27 15.09
C ASN A 607 -17.50 -11.16 13.69
N ASP A 608 -17.33 -9.94 13.20
CA ASP A 608 -16.80 -9.65 11.85
C ASP A 608 -15.28 -9.51 11.93
N THR A 609 -14.53 -9.95 10.92
CA THR A 609 -13.06 -9.81 10.91
C THR A 609 -12.58 -8.34 10.93
N ARG A 610 -13.45 -7.33 10.80
CA ARG A 610 -13.10 -5.90 11.02
C ARG A 610 -13.39 -5.41 12.44
N ASP A 611 -13.94 -6.28 13.29
CA ASP A 611 -14.26 -5.99 14.68
C ASP A 611 -13.08 -6.40 15.58
N GLU A 612 -12.70 -5.54 16.52
CA GLU A 612 -11.64 -5.86 17.49
C GLU A 612 -12.02 -7.06 18.39
N ASP A 613 -13.31 -7.36 18.50
CA ASP A 613 -13.88 -8.50 19.22
C ASP A 613 -14.04 -9.77 18.36
N TYR A 614 -13.45 -9.83 17.16
CA TYR A 614 -13.34 -11.09 16.39
C TYR A 614 -12.58 -12.14 17.22
N ARG A 615 -13.19 -13.30 17.45
CA ARG A 615 -12.74 -14.31 18.42
C ARG A 615 -13.21 -15.72 18.09
N VAL A 616 -12.56 -16.75 18.63
CA VAL A 616 -12.89 -18.15 18.34
C VAL A 616 -13.66 -18.80 19.49
N ARG A 617 -14.69 -19.58 19.15
CA ARG A 617 -15.46 -20.43 20.06
C ARG A 617 -15.42 -21.89 19.64
N TYR A 618 -15.84 -22.79 20.52
CA TYR A 618 -15.95 -24.21 20.18
C TYR A 618 -17.21 -24.92 20.70
N ALA A 619 -17.44 -26.13 20.18
CA ALA A 619 -18.44 -27.09 20.63
C ALA A 619 -17.91 -28.52 20.47
N PHE A 620 -18.49 -29.45 21.23
CA PHE A 620 -18.26 -30.87 21.07
C PHE A 620 -19.29 -31.52 20.15
N ALA A 621 -18.94 -32.66 19.55
CA ALA A 621 -19.89 -33.60 18.97
C ALA A 621 -19.42 -35.05 19.16
N ASP A 622 -20.37 -35.98 19.06
CA ASP A 622 -20.11 -37.43 19.05
C ASP A 622 -19.98 -38.02 17.63
N SER A 623 -20.09 -37.16 16.61
CA SER A 623 -20.06 -37.52 15.20
C SER A 623 -19.56 -36.33 14.38
N PRO A 624 -18.89 -36.56 13.23
CA PRO A 624 -18.42 -35.50 12.34
C PRO A 624 -19.55 -34.70 11.71
N MET A 625 -20.81 -35.08 11.92
CA MET A 625 -21.99 -34.32 11.48
C MET A 625 -22.93 -33.93 12.64
N GLY A 626 -22.38 -33.70 13.83
CA GLY A 626 -23.12 -33.28 15.02
C GLY A 626 -24.06 -34.35 15.59
N PRO A 627 -25.00 -33.96 16.47
CA PRO A 627 -25.31 -32.60 16.90
C PRO A 627 -24.18 -31.95 17.70
N LEU A 628 -24.16 -30.61 17.72
CA LEU A 628 -23.18 -29.84 18.48
C LEU A 628 -23.65 -29.63 19.92
N THR A 629 -22.75 -29.82 20.87
CA THR A 629 -22.94 -29.55 22.30
C THR A 629 -21.98 -28.47 22.73
N ILE A 630 -22.52 -27.29 23.06
CA ILE A 630 -21.73 -26.10 23.41
C ILE A 630 -21.45 -26.13 24.92
N PRO A 631 -20.18 -26.19 25.37
CA PRO A 631 -19.85 -26.09 26.78
C PRO A 631 -20.16 -24.69 27.34
N GLU A 632 -20.31 -24.56 28.65
CA GLU A 632 -20.63 -23.26 29.29
C GLU A 632 -19.52 -22.22 29.05
N ASP A 633 -18.26 -22.61 29.22
CA ASP A 633 -17.10 -21.83 28.81
C ASP A 633 -16.57 -22.39 27.48
N ASN A 634 -16.95 -21.73 26.39
CA ASN A 634 -16.60 -22.16 25.04
C ASN A 634 -15.68 -21.19 24.30
N LEU A 635 -15.07 -20.22 24.99
CA LEU A 635 -14.18 -19.26 24.36
C LEU A 635 -12.77 -19.88 24.20
N VAL A 636 -12.31 -19.99 22.95
CA VAL A 636 -10.99 -20.56 22.65
C VAL A 636 -9.91 -19.49 22.72
N ILE A 637 -10.08 -18.38 22.00
CA ILE A 637 -9.13 -17.26 21.98
C ILE A 637 -9.87 -15.94 21.76
N ALA A 638 -9.40 -14.86 22.37
CA ALA A 638 -9.92 -13.51 22.22
C ALA A 638 -8.81 -12.47 22.40
N LYS A 639 -9.10 -11.20 22.06
CA LYS A 639 -8.19 -10.06 22.19
C LYS A 639 -7.50 -9.98 23.56
N ALA A 640 -6.28 -9.43 23.55
CA ALA A 640 -5.46 -9.10 24.72
C ALA A 640 -5.01 -7.62 24.61
N PRO A 641 -5.87 -6.65 24.97
CA PRO A 641 -5.63 -5.23 24.75
C PRO A 641 -4.38 -4.70 25.46
N GLU A 642 -4.04 -5.26 26.61
CA GLU A 642 -2.82 -4.93 27.36
C GLU A 642 -1.54 -5.28 26.60
N LYS A 643 -1.61 -6.19 25.62
CA LYS A 643 -0.53 -6.53 24.69
C LYS A 643 -0.69 -5.86 23.33
N GLY A 644 -1.77 -5.11 23.09
CA GLY A 644 -2.10 -4.53 21.78
C GLY A 644 -2.57 -5.57 20.76
N ILE A 645 -3.13 -6.70 21.20
CA ILE A 645 -3.61 -7.79 20.35
C ILE A 645 -5.12 -7.71 20.23
N TYR A 646 -5.64 -7.65 18.99
CA TYR A 646 -7.06 -7.47 18.66
C TYR A 646 -7.49 -8.34 17.49
N GLY A 647 -8.79 -8.67 17.41
CA GLY A 647 -9.36 -9.39 16.27
C GLY A 647 -8.81 -10.80 16.05
N THR A 648 -8.64 -11.58 17.13
CA THR A 648 -8.04 -12.93 17.11
C THR A 648 -9.05 -14.00 16.69
N GLY A 649 -9.38 -14.08 15.41
CA GLY A 649 -10.29 -15.08 14.87
C GLY A 649 -9.74 -15.74 13.61
N HIS A 650 -10.59 -16.55 12.98
CA HIS A 650 -10.30 -17.51 11.91
C HIS A 650 -9.05 -18.35 12.18
N ASN A 651 -9.25 -19.63 12.46
CA ASN A 651 -8.17 -20.50 12.91
C ASN A 651 -8.13 -21.83 12.15
N SER A 652 -7.01 -22.50 12.34
CA SER A 652 -6.78 -23.92 12.04
C SER A 652 -6.04 -24.55 13.23
N ILE A 653 -6.12 -25.87 13.40
CA ILE A 653 -5.49 -26.59 14.51
C ILE A 653 -4.48 -27.62 13.97
N ILE A 654 -3.29 -27.66 14.56
CA ILE A 654 -2.30 -28.69 14.25
C ILE A 654 -1.92 -29.52 15.48
N GLN A 655 -1.93 -30.83 15.31
CA GLN A 655 -1.32 -31.77 16.24
C GLN A 655 0.12 -32.06 15.83
N ILE A 656 1.05 -32.05 16.79
CA ILE A 656 2.40 -32.55 16.52
C ILE A 656 2.35 -34.06 16.23
N PRO A 657 2.92 -34.52 15.10
CA PRO A 657 2.83 -35.93 14.71
C PRO A 657 3.28 -36.89 15.81
N GLY A 658 2.35 -37.76 16.23
CA GLY A 658 2.63 -38.78 17.26
C GLY A 658 2.65 -38.28 18.71
N LYS A 659 2.31 -37.01 18.97
CA LYS A 659 2.22 -36.43 20.32
C LYS A 659 0.83 -35.85 20.58
N ASP A 660 0.37 -35.89 21.83
CA ASP A 660 -0.82 -35.14 22.26
C ASP A 660 -0.45 -33.69 22.59
N GLU A 661 0.13 -33.00 21.62
CA GLU A 661 0.63 -31.63 21.68
C GLU A 661 0.03 -30.87 20.51
N TRP A 662 -0.66 -29.76 20.80
CA TRP A 662 -1.54 -29.08 19.86
C TRP A 662 -1.26 -27.58 19.82
N TYR A 663 -1.45 -26.99 18.65
CA TYR A 663 -1.30 -25.55 18.44
C TYR A 663 -2.50 -25.01 17.68
N ILE A 664 -2.90 -23.80 18.03
CA ILE A 664 -3.84 -22.99 17.25
C ILE A 664 -3.04 -22.05 16.37
N VAL A 665 -3.37 -22.04 15.07
CA VAL A 665 -2.88 -21.05 14.12
C VAL A 665 -4.06 -20.15 13.78
N TYR A 666 -3.89 -18.84 13.90
CA TYR A 666 -4.98 -17.87 13.77
C TYR A 666 -4.47 -16.56 13.17
N HIS A 667 -5.35 -15.63 12.81
CA HIS A 667 -4.93 -14.28 12.46
C HIS A 667 -5.36 -13.25 13.51
N ARG A 668 -4.68 -12.11 13.54
CA ARG A 668 -5.07 -10.93 14.32
C ARG A 668 -4.91 -9.66 13.48
N PHE A 669 -5.43 -8.53 13.95
CA PHE A 669 -5.08 -7.23 13.35
C PHE A 669 -3.57 -7.02 13.41
N THR A 670 -2.99 -6.43 12.37
CA THR A 670 -1.57 -6.05 12.41
C THR A 670 -1.28 -5.20 13.63
N ARG A 671 -0.19 -5.51 14.32
CA ARG A 671 0.17 -4.86 15.59
C ARG A 671 1.39 -3.96 15.40
N PRO A 672 1.44 -2.74 15.97
CA PRO A 672 0.46 -2.13 16.86
C PRO A 672 -0.65 -1.35 16.14
N HIS A 673 -0.49 -1.08 14.85
CA HIS A 673 -1.23 -0.02 14.17
C HIS A 673 -2.65 -0.41 13.74
N GLY A 674 -2.94 -1.71 13.61
CA GLY A 674 -4.20 -2.22 13.07
C GLY A 674 -5.43 -1.68 13.78
N ILE A 675 -5.38 -1.52 15.11
CA ILE A 675 -6.50 -0.97 15.89
C ILE A 675 -6.89 0.46 15.48
N ALA A 676 -5.96 1.25 14.95
CA ALA A 676 -6.18 2.62 14.50
C ALA A 676 -6.62 2.70 13.02
N MET A 677 -6.60 1.58 12.27
CA MET A 677 -6.93 1.55 10.84
C MET A 677 -8.44 1.54 10.56
N GLY A 678 -9.28 1.49 11.60
CA GLY A 678 -10.73 1.36 11.46
C GLY A 678 -11.09 0.08 10.70
N ARG A 679 -11.95 0.20 9.67
CA ARG A 679 -12.38 -0.97 8.88
C ARG A 679 -11.25 -1.64 8.11
N ALA A 680 -10.15 -0.92 7.82
CA ALA A 680 -9.03 -1.47 7.07
C ALA A 680 -8.24 -2.51 7.86
N ALA A 681 -8.38 -2.53 9.19
CA ALA A 681 -7.77 -3.54 10.05
C ALA A 681 -8.14 -4.97 9.65
N GLY A 682 -9.39 -5.18 9.20
CA GLY A 682 -9.88 -6.49 8.80
C GLY A 682 -9.33 -7.02 7.49
N PHE A 683 -8.58 -6.22 6.72
CA PHE A 683 -7.80 -6.69 5.56
C PHE A 683 -6.32 -6.31 5.67
N HIS A 684 -5.84 -6.06 6.90
CA HIS A 684 -4.43 -5.89 7.26
C HIS A 684 -4.14 -6.74 8.49
N ARG A 685 -4.24 -8.05 8.31
CA ARG A 685 -4.10 -9.04 9.38
C ARG A 685 -2.75 -9.75 9.30
N GLU A 686 -2.36 -10.36 10.40
CA GLU A 686 -1.11 -11.11 10.51
C GLU A 686 -1.35 -12.48 11.17
N VAL A 687 -0.73 -13.54 10.62
CA VAL A 687 -0.88 -14.92 11.10
C VAL A 687 -0.01 -15.15 12.33
N CYS A 688 -0.57 -15.80 13.35
CA CYS A 688 0.04 -16.10 14.64
C CYS A 688 -0.15 -17.58 15.02
N ILE A 689 0.71 -18.09 15.89
CA ILE A 689 0.65 -19.46 16.41
C ILE A 689 0.83 -19.44 17.93
N ASP A 690 -0.04 -20.14 18.66
CA ASP A 690 0.05 -20.31 20.11
C ASP A 690 -0.35 -21.74 20.54
N PRO A 691 0.10 -22.23 21.72
CA PRO A 691 -0.26 -23.56 22.21
C PRO A 691 -1.76 -23.68 22.49
N LEU A 692 -2.35 -24.81 22.08
CA LEU A 692 -3.72 -25.20 22.43
C LEU A 692 -3.65 -26.33 23.48
N THR A 693 -4.27 -26.12 24.64
CA THR A 693 -4.21 -27.10 25.75
C THR A 693 -5.62 -27.46 26.23
N PHE A 694 -5.72 -28.60 26.90
CA PHE A 694 -6.99 -29.19 27.33
C PHE A 694 -6.93 -29.54 28.82
N ASP A 695 -8.06 -29.42 29.52
CA ASP A 695 -8.20 -29.93 30.88
C ASP A 695 -8.41 -31.46 30.91
N GLU A 696 -8.59 -32.03 32.11
CA GLU A 696 -8.78 -33.47 32.31
C GLU A 696 -10.10 -33.99 31.70
N GLU A 697 -11.11 -33.12 31.57
CA GLU A 697 -12.40 -33.41 30.95
C GLU A 697 -12.39 -33.26 29.41
N GLY A 698 -11.29 -32.71 28.87
CA GLY A 698 -11.08 -32.45 27.45
C GLY A 698 -11.66 -31.11 26.98
N ASN A 699 -12.04 -30.19 27.88
CA ASN A 699 -12.37 -28.83 27.50
C ASN A 699 -11.11 -28.10 27.06
N ILE A 700 -11.25 -27.22 26.08
CA ILE A 700 -10.17 -26.33 25.68
C ILE A 700 -9.93 -25.32 26.81
N ILE A 701 -8.69 -25.26 27.30
CA ILE A 701 -8.26 -24.15 28.16
C ILE A 701 -8.05 -22.95 27.25
N ARG A 702 -8.71 -21.82 27.57
CA ARG A 702 -8.61 -20.59 26.79
C ARG A 702 -7.15 -20.25 26.50
N VAL A 703 -6.86 -20.06 25.22
CA VAL A 703 -5.55 -19.66 24.71
C VAL A 703 -5.34 -18.18 25.02
N GLU A 704 -4.18 -17.89 25.60
CA GLU A 704 -3.69 -16.54 25.83
C GLU A 704 -2.83 -16.13 24.64
N PRO A 705 -3.26 -15.21 23.75
CA PRO A 705 -2.47 -14.84 22.58
C PRO A 705 -1.18 -14.13 23.01
N THR A 706 -0.08 -14.42 22.30
CA THR A 706 1.25 -13.91 22.64
C THR A 706 1.90 -13.09 21.53
N VAL A 707 2.93 -12.30 21.91
CA VAL A 707 3.88 -11.70 20.94
C VAL A 707 5.13 -12.57 20.82
N GLU A 708 5.49 -13.23 21.91
CA GLU A 708 6.61 -14.15 22.01
C GLU A 708 6.45 -15.36 21.07
N GLY A 709 5.20 -15.78 20.84
CA GLY A 709 4.85 -16.95 20.06
C GLY A 709 5.36 -18.24 20.68
N ILE A 710 5.26 -19.32 19.91
CA ILE A 710 5.77 -20.63 20.33
C ILE A 710 7.31 -20.67 20.26
N GLN A 711 7.92 -21.51 21.10
CA GLN A 711 9.32 -21.87 20.95
C GLN A 711 9.42 -23.12 20.09
N ALA A 712 10.52 -23.27 19.34
CA ALA A 712 10.74 -24.50 18.57
C ALA A 712 10.76 -25.68 19.53
N SER A 713 9.99 -26.72 19.21
CA SER A 713 10.09 -27.99 19.92
C SER A 713 11.46 -28.62 19.67
N GLU A 714 12.12 -29.08 20.74
CA GLU A 714 13.39 -29.83 20.66
C GLU A 714 13.23 -31.21 20.01
#